data_AF-A0A6P1D9J2-F1
#
_entry.id   AF-A0A6P1D9J2-F1
#
_cell.length_a   1.000
_cell.length_b   1.000
_cell.length_c   1.000
_cell.angle_alpha   90.00
_cell.angle_beta   90.00
_cell.angle_gamma   90.00
#
_symmetry.space_group_name_H-M   'P 1'
#
loop_
_entity.id
_entity.type
_entity.pdbx_description
1 polymer ?
#
loop_
_entity_poly.entity_id
_entity_poly.type
_entity_poly.pdbx_seq_one_letter_code
_entity_poly.pdbx_strand_id
1 'polypeptide(L)'
;MILLLSTSDTDLLSARASGADYRWGNPARLLVADLPALLDGADLVIVRILGGKRAWEEGLEAIRTSGVPMVALGGELAPDAELMECSTVPVGVAADAHNYLAAGGSQNLRQLHNFLSDTVLLTGHGFEPPVQLPSWGELERDAAEVDGPTVAVIYYRAQHLAGNTAYIDALCTAIEEAGARPLPLYCASLRTAEPELLTTLRSADALVVTVLAAGGTKPATASAGGDDEAWDVGALAELDVPILQGLCLTSGREQWDANDDGLSPLDVATQVAVPEFDGRIITVPFSFKEFDAEGLSTYVPDLERAARVAGIATRHARLRHIPAAEKRLALMLSAYPTKHARIGNAVGLDTPASAIRLLTELRAAGYDLGDSAEIPGLDDRDGDALIHALIAAGGQDPDWLTAEQLEGNPIRIGAATYTAWFDSLPQDLRAAVVDAWGPPPGELYVDRSGDPRGEIVIAALRFGNVVLMVQPPRGFGENPVAIYHDPDLPPSHHYLAAYRWLSAPESAGGFGADAMVHLGKHGNLEWLPGKTLGMSASCGTDAALGDLPLIYPFLVNDPGEGTQAKRRAHATLVDHLIPPMARAESYGDISRLEQLLDEHANISTLDPAKLPAIRQQIWTLMRAAKMDHDLGLAERPDEDVFDDMLLHVDGWLCEIKDVQIRDGLHVLGQAPEGETEVDLVLAMLRARQLWGGERNVP
;
A
#
# COMPACT_ATOMS: atom_id res chain seq x y z
N MET A 1 -37.06 26.69 -19.12
CA MET A 1 -35.70 26.37 -18.63
C MET A 1 -35.47 26.96 -17.26
N ILE A 2 -34.94 26.18 -16.32
CA ILE A 2 -34.51 26.66 -14.98
C ILE A 2 -32.99 26.70 -14.91
N LEU A 3 -32.41 27.80 -14.41
CA LEU A 3 -30.98 27.93 -14.16
C LEU A 3 -30.65 27.54 -12.70
N LEU A 4 -29.78 26.54 -12.50
CA LEU A 4 -29.28 26.12 -11.19
C LEU A 4 -27.82 26.56 -10.98
N LEU A 5 -27.62 27.47 -10.04
CA LEU A 5 -26.31 27.98 -9.64
C LEU A 5 -25.98 27.43 -8.26
N SER A 6 -25.18 26.37 -8.18
CA SER A 6 -24.81 25.72 -6.91
C SER A 6 -23.31 25.58 -6.76
N THR A 7 -22.78 25.88 -5.57
CA THR A 7 -21.38 25.58 -5.23
C THR A 7 -21.13 24.08 -5.04
N SER A 8 -22.21 23.29 -4.91
CA SER A 8 -22.18 21.83 -4.81
C SER A 8 -22.26 21.21 -6.21
N ASP A 9 -21.14 20.67 -6.70
CA ASP A 9 -21.12 19.93 -7.98
C ASP A 9 -22.04 18.70 -7.94
N THR A 10 -22.30 18.14 -6.75
CA THR A 10 -23.31 17.09 -6.53
C THR A 10 -24.69 17.55 -7.00
N ASP A 11 -25.10 18.80 -6.69
CA ASP A 11 -26.42 19.30 -7.09
C ASP A 11 -26.50 19.44 -8.61
N LEU A 12 -25.43 19.93 -9.23
CA LEU A 12 -25.37 20.14 -10.67
C LEU A 12 -25.39 18.81 -11.43
N LEU A 13 -24.66 17.81 -10.92
CA LEU A 13 -24.70 16.44 -11.43
C LEU A 13 -26.07 15.80 -11.24
N SER A 14 -26.70 15.97 -10.06
CA SER A 14 -28.07 15.50 -9.81
C SER A 14 -29.06 16.17 -10.77
N ALA A 15 -28.91 17.48 -11.05
CA ALA A 15 -29.76 18.19 -12.00
C ALA A 15 -29.59 17.65 -13.43
N ARG A 16 -28.36 17.36 -13.86
CA ARG A 16 -28.11 16.70 -15.14
C ARG A 16 -28.71 15.30 -15.19
N ALA A 17 -28.43 14.47 -14.20
CA ALA A 17 -28.96 13.11 -14.09
C ALA A 17 -30.48 13.09 -13.96
N SER A 18 -31.08 14.18 -13.49
CA SER A 18 -32.53 14.33 -13.41
C SER A 18 -33.19 14.33 -14.79
N GLY A 19 -32.49 14.68 -15.88
CA GLY A 19 -33.07 14.80 -17.22
C GLY A 19 -34.12 15.90 -17.39
N ALA A 20 -34.30 16.78 -16.40
CA ALA A 20 -35.14 17.96 -16.51
C ALA A 20 -34.41 19.12 -17.23
N ASP A 21 -35.16 20.13 -17.69
CA ASP A 21 -34.63 21.26 -18.47
C ASP A 21 -33.89 22.29 -17.60
N TYR A 22 -32.72 21.88 -17.11
CA TYR A 22 -31.80 22.71 -16.37
C TYR A 22 -30.68 23.27 -17.24
N ARG A 23 -30.32 24.52 -16.98
CA ARG A 23 -28.97 25.04 -17.19
C ARG A 23 -28.28 25.11 -15.84
N TRP A 24 -26.97 24.94 -15.78
CA TRP A 24 -26.24 24.95 -14.51
C TRP A 24 -24.94 25.74 -14.57
N GLY A 25 -24.43 26.09 -13.39
CA GLY A 25 -23.09 26.65 -13.24
C GLY A 25 -22.67 26.67 -11.77
N ASN A 26 -21.36 26.64 -11.52
CA ASN A 26 -20.82 26.68 -10.16
C ASN A 26 -20.36 28.11 -9.82
N PRO A 27 -21.01 28.83 -8.88
CA PRO A 27 -20.65 30.19 -8.48
C PRO A 27 -19.18 30.37 -8.06
N ALA A 28 -18.52 29.34 -7.54
CA ALA A 28 -17.10 29.41 -7.17
C ALA A 28 -16.16 29.49 -8.38
N ARG A 29 -16.65 29.15 -9.57
CA ARG A 29 -15.90 29.13 -10.85
C ARG A 29 -16.46 30.11 -11.88
N LEU A 30 -17.49 30.88 -11.52
CA LEU A 30 -18.15 31.85 -12.40
C LEU A 30 -17.78 33.27 -12.02
N LEU A 31 -17.50 34.11 -13.02
CA LEU A 31 -17.44 35.54 -12.84
C LEU A 31 -18.84 36.13 -12.97
N VAL A 32 -19.12 37.23 -12.26
CA VAL A 32 -20.39 37.96 -12.39
C VAL A 32 -20.63 38.40 -13.84
N ALA A 33 -19.56 38.65 -14.60
CA ALA A 33 -19.61 38.97 -16.03
C ALA A 33 -20.15 37.84 -16.93
N ASP A 34 -20.13 36.59 -16.45
CA ASP A 34 -20.62 35.42 -17.20
C ASP A 34 -22.14 35.22 -17.04
N LEU A 35 -22.74 35.84 -16.00
CA LEU A 35 -24.17 35.69 -15.68
C LEU A 35 -25.13 36.09 -16.81
N PRO A 36 -24.91 37.18 -17.58
CA PRO A 36 -25.84 37.54 -18.66
C PRO A 36 -26.05 36.41 -19.68
N ALA A 37 -24.99 35.67 -20.02
CA ALA A 37 -25.09 34.54 -20.94
C ALA A 37 -25.85 33.36 -20.30
N LEU A 38 -25.63 33.10 -19.00
CA LEU A 38 -26.34 32.04 -18.28
C LEU A 38 -27.81 32.37 -18.03
N LEU A 39 -28.17 33.65 -17.86
CA LEU A 39 -29.53 34.11 -17.65
C LEU A 39 -30.35 34.17 -18.95
N ASP A 40 -29.70 34.23 -20.12
CA ASP A 40 -30.39 34.33 -21.40
C ASP A 40 -31.31 33.12 -21.66
N GLY A 41 -32.61 33.37 -21.73
CA GLY A 41 -33.64 32.33 -21.89
C GLY A 41 -33.95 31.52 -20.62
N ALA A 42 -33.46 31.91 -19.43
CA ALA A 42 -33.84 31.29 -18.17
C ALA A 42 -35.15 31.90 -17.64
N ASP A 43 -36.12 31.05 -17.31
CA ASP A 43 -37.42 31.47 -16.78
C ASP A 43 -37.41 31.63 -15.25
N LEU A 44 -36.49 30.94 -14.58
CA LEU A 44 -36.30 30.95 -13.13
C LEU A 44 -34.85 30.61 -12.78
N VAL A 45 -34.33 31.19 -11.70
CA VAL A 45 -32.97 30.93 -11.19
C VAL A 45 -33.02 30.38 -9.78
N ILE A 46 -32.24 29.34 -9.52
CA ILE A 46 -31.97 28.79 -8.19
C ILE A 46 -30.51 29.10 -7.86
N VAL A 47 -30.24 29.69 -6.71
CA VAL A 47 -28.90 29.95 -6.19
C VAL A 47 -28.75 29.20 -4.87
N ARG A 48 -27.77 28.29 -4.78
CA ARG A 48 -27.46 27.55 -3.56
C ARG A 48 -25.97 27.63 -3.23
N ILE A 49 -25.62 28.31 -2.14
CA ILE A 49 -24.22 28.60 -1.80
C ILE A 49 -23.92 28.38 -0.31
N LEU A 50 -22.68 28.00 0.00
CA LEU A 50 -22.16 28.00 1.38
C LEU A 50 -21.58 29.38 1.74
N GLY A 51 -21.58 29.71 3.03
CA GLY A 51 -20.98 30.96 3.55
C GLY A 51 -21.93 32.16 3.57
N GLY A 52 -23.23 31.94 3.36
CA GLY A 52 -24.26 32.96 3.44
C GLY A 52 -24.21 33.98 2.30
N LYS A 53 -25.05 35.02 2.40
CA LYS A 53 -25.20 36.08 1.38
C LYS A 53 -23.86 36.71 0.95
N ARG A 54 -22.95 36.95 1.90
CA ARG A 54 -21.67 37.63 1.66
C ARG A 54 -20.72 36.85 0.76
N ALA A 55 -20.88 35.52 0.67
CA ALA A 55 -20.03 34.69 -0.16
C ALA A 55 -20.17 35.01 -1.66
N TRP A 56 -21.33 35.53 -2.09
CA TRP A 56 -21.59 35.80 -3.50
C TRP A 56 -22.59 36.97 -3.72
N GLU A 57 -22.43 38.04 -2.95
CA GLU A 57 -23.38 39.17 -2.91
C GLU A 57 -23.57 39.86 -4.25
N GLU A 58 -22.49 40.10 -4.99
CA GLU A 58 -22.56 40.72 -6.33
C GLU A 58 -23.33 39.87 -7.34
N GLY A 59 -23.19 38.55 -7.27
CA GLY A 59 -23.93 37.62 -8.14
C GLY A 59 -25.43 37.61 -7.82
N LEU A 60 -25.79 37.58 -6.53
CA LEU A 60 -27.19 37.66 -6.08
C LEU A 60 -27.86 38.96 -6.53
N GLU A 61 -27.17 40.11 -6.40
CA GLU A 61 -27.72 41.40 -6.82
C GLU A 61 -27.84 41.52 -8.35
N ALA A 62 -26.89 40.95 -9.10
CA ALA A 62 -26.97 40.90 -10.57
C ALA A 62 -28.20 40.10 -11.05
N ILE A 63 -28.45 38.93 -10.45
CA ILE A 63 -29.64 38.12 -10.76
C ILE A 63 -30.91 38.87 -10.38
N ARG A 64 -30.96 39.49 -9.19
CA ARG A 64 -32.11 40.29 -8.74
C ARG A 64 -32.42 41.45 -9.69
N THR A 65 -31.39 42.11 -10.20
CA THR A 65 -31.51 43.23 -11.16
C THR A 65 -32.02 42.78 -12.53
N SER A 66 -31.76 41.52 -12.92
CA SER A 66 -32.25 40.96 -14.19
C SER A 66 -33.77 40.82 -14.27
N GLY A 67 -34.45 40.75 -13.12
CA GLY A 67 -35.91 40.59 -13.02
C GLY A 67 -36.41 39.15 -13.18
N VAL A 68 -35.52 38.18 -13.42
CA VAL A 68 -35.89 36.75 -13.45
C VAL A 68 -36.21 36.27 -12.01
N PRO A 69 -37.30 35.50 -11.79
CA PRO A 69 -37.62 34.94 -10.49
C PRO A 69 -36.44 34.15 -9.90
N MET A 70 -36.06 34.45 -8.66
CA MET A 70 -34.91 33.86 -7.98
C MET A 70 -35.31 33.15 -6.69
N VAL A 71 -34.78 31.94 -6.51
CA VAL A 71 -34.80 31.17 -5.27
C VAL A 71 -33.37 31.14 -4.72
N ALA A 72 -33.09 31.81 -3.61
CA ALA A 72 -31.75 31.88 -3.01
C ALA A 72 -31.70 31.13 -1.68
N LEU A 73 -30.79 30.17 -1.55
CA LEU A 73 -30.76 29.16 -0.50
C LEU A 73 -29.35 28.91 0.04
N GLY A 74 -29.27 28.51 1.31
CA GLY A 74 -28.02 28.03 1.94
C GLY A 74 -27.64 26.62 1.49
N GLY A 75 -26.34 26.32 1.54
CA GLY A 75 -25.79 24.99 1.27
C GLY A 75 -25.92 24.03 2.46
N GLU A 76 -26.14 24.55 3.67
CA GLU A 76 -26.29 23.81 4.92
C GLU A 76 -27.63 23.03 4.97
N LEU A 77 -27.71 22.02 5.85
CA LEU A 77 -28.97 21.32 6.09
C LEU A 77 -30.02 22.24 6.72
N ALA A 78 -29.59 23.08 7.66
CA ALA A 78 -30.44 24.10 8.24
C ALA A 78 -30.64 25.26 7.23
N PRO A 79 -31.87 25.78 7.08
CA PRO A 79 -32.12 26.89 6.17
C PRO A 79 -31.42 28.17 6.64
N ASP A 80 -30.81 28.89 5.69
CA ASP A 80 -30.24 30.21 5.90
C ASP A 80 -31.33 31.28 5.64
N ALA A 81 -31.76 31.95 6.71
CA ALA A 81 -32.80 32.98 6.63
C ALA A 81 -32.37 34.21 5.81
N GLU A 82 -31.10 34.62 5.88
CA GLU A 82 -30.60 35.80 5.16
C GLU A 82 -30.56 35.54 3.64
N LEU A 83 -30.17 34.33 3.24
CA LEU A 83 -30.25 33.92 1.84
C LEU A 83 -31.69 33.75 1.37
N MET A 84 -32.55 33.13 2.18
CA MET A 84 -33.97 32.98 1.82
C MET A 84 -34.68 34.31 1.63
N GLU A 85 -34.36 35.33 2.44
CA GLU A 85 -34.85 36.70 2.27
C GLU A 85 -34.44 37.36 0.95
N CYS A 86 -33.35 36.90 0.32
CA CYS A 86 -32.94 37.37 -1.01
C CYS A 86 -33.81 36.79 -2.13
N SER A 87 -34.60 35.74 -1.87
CA SER A 87 -35.48 35.14 -2.87
C SER A 87 -36.58 36.13 -3.31
N THR A 88 -36.93 36.10 -4.60
CA THR A 88 -38.03 36.92 -5.15
C THR A 88 -39.34 36.12 -5.29
N VAL A 89 -39.35 34.87 -4.84
CA VAL A 89 -40.54 34.01 -4.76
C VAL A 89 -41.14 34.03 -3.34
N PRO A 90 -42.37 33.56 -3.13
CA PRO A 90 -42.92 33.43 -1.77
C PRO A 90 -42.03 32.54 -0.88
N VAL A 91 -41.87 32.93 0.38
CA VAL A 91 -40.96 32.24 1.33
C VAL A 91 -41.27 30.74 1.48
N GLY A 92 -42.54 30.33 1.39
CA GLY A 92 -42.92 28.92 1.42
C GLY A 92 -42.35 28.13 0.23
N VAL A 93 -42.29 28.74 -0.94
CA VAL A 93 -41.69 28.13 -2.15
C VAL A 93 -40.18 27.97 -1.97
N ALA A 94 -39.50 28.98 -1.41
CA ALA A 94 -38.07 28.87 -1.10
C ALA A 94 -37.79 27.80 -0.05
N ALA A 95 -38.62 27.69 1.00
CA ALA A 95 -38.49 26.67 2.02
C ALA A 95 -38.69 25.25 1.47
N ASP A 96 -39.68 25.04 0.59
CA ASP A 96 -39.88 23.73 -0.04
C ASP A 96 -38.76 23.40 -1.04
N ALA A 97 -38.28 24.39 -1.80
CA ALA A 97 -37.12 24.23 -2.68
C ALA A 97 -35.86 23.84 -1.90
N HIS A 98 -35.64 24.42 -0.71
CA HIS A 98 -34.59 24.02 0.22
C HIS A 98 -34.70 22.55 0.60
N ASN A 99 -35.91 22.07 0.91
CA ASN A 99 -36.13 20.68 1.31
C ASN A 99 -35.75 19.69 0.20
N TYR A 100 -36.03 20.00 -1.08
CA TYR A 100 -35.58 19.15 -2.20
C TYR A 100 -34.06 19.13 -2.34
N LEU A 101 -33.39 20.29 -2.26
CA LEU A 101 -31.92 20.36 -2.41
C LEU A 101 -31.18 19.78 -1.19
N ALA A 102 -31.75 19.91 0.01
CA ALA A 102 -31.23 19.29 1.22
C ALA A 102 -31.38 17.76 1.19
N ALA A 103 -32.48 17.25 0.63
CA ALA A 103 -32.66 15.81 0.39
C ALA A 103 -31.69 15.30 -0.70
N GLY A 104 -31.47 16.11 -1.75
CA GLY A 104 -30.57 15.82 -2.86
C GLY A 104 -31.03 14.65 -3.73
N GLY A 105 -30.26 14.29 -4.77
CA GLY A 105 -30.61 13.18 -5.65
C GLY A 105 -31.34 13.58 -6.94
N SER A 106 -31.10 12.85 -8.03
CA SER A 106 -31.64 13.16 -9.35
C SER A 106 -33.18 13.21 -9.39
N GLN A 107 -33.86 12.31 -8.66
CA GLN A 107 -35.32 12.30 -8.57
C GLN A 107 -35.85 13.55 -7.86
N ASN A 108 -35.27 13.94 -6.73
CA ASN A 108 -35.65 15.17 -6.04
C ASN A 108 -35.35 16.41 -6.88
N LEU A 109 -34.25 16.45 -7.64
CA LEU A 109 -33.95 17.56 -8.55
C LEU A 109 -34.94 17.64 -9.73
N ARG A 110 -35.46 16.49 -10.21
CA ARG A 110 -36.56 16.45 -11.18
C ARG A 110 -37.85 17.00 -10.57
N GLN A 111 -38.19 16.59 -9.35
CA GLN A 111 -39.39 17.07 -8.67
C GLN A 111 -39.27 18.55 -8.29
N LEU A 112 -38.09 19.04 -7.92
CA LEU A 112 -37.80 20.45 -7.69
C LEU A 112 -38.05 21.28 -8.96
N HIS A 113 -37.61 20.77 -10.12
CA HIS A 113 -37.85 21.44 -11.39
C HIS A 113 -39.35 21.59 -11.63
N ASN A 114 -40.10 20.48 -11.53
CA ASN A 114 -41.55 20.48 -11.73
C ASN A 114 -42.27 21.36 -10.71
N PHE A 115 -41.87 21.30 -9.45
CA PHE A 115 -42.42 22.10 -8.36
C PHE A 115 -42.28 23.59 -8.62
N LEU A 116 -41.07 24.05 -8.96
CA LEU A 116 -40.81 25.46 -9.24
C LEU A 116 -41.47 25.91 -10.54
N SER A 117 -41.48 25.07 -11.57
CA SER A 117 -42.16 25.34 -12.82
C SER A 117 -43.67 25.52 -12.62
N ASP A 118 -44.32 24.60 -11.92
CA ASP A 118 -45.78 24.65 -11.71
C ASP A 118 -46.17 25.77 -10.72
N THR A 119 -45.37 25.99 -9.69
CA THR A 119 -45.71 26.94 -8.61
C THR A 119 -45.37 28.39 -8.98
N VAL A 120 -44.26 28.63 -9.68
CA VAL A 120 -43.78 29.98 -10.02
C VAL A 120 -44.13 30.36 -11.45
N LEU A 121 -43.96 29.42 -12.40
CA LEU A 121 -44.18 29.67 -13.82
C LEU A 121 -45.59 29.25 -14.29
N LEU A 122 -46.41 28.68 -13.40
CA LEU A 122 -47.79 28.26 -13.65
C LEU A 122 -47.92 27.24 -14.80
N THR A 123 -46.96 26.32 -14.89
CA THR A 123 -47.04 25.15 -15.78
C THR A 123 -47.94 24.04 -15.20
N GLY A 124 -47.87 22.82 -15.74
CA GLY A 124 -48.68 21.68 -15.28
C GLY A 124 -48.00 20.33 -15.43
N HIS A 125 -46.73 20.22 -15.00
CA HIS A 125 -45.97 18.97 -15.03
C HIS A 125 -46.44 17.96 -13.97
N GLY A 126 -46.92 18.45 -12.83
CA GLY A 126 -47.13 17.67 -11.61
C GLY A 126 -45.83 17.40 -10.87
N PHE A 127 -45.87 17.47 -9.54
CA PHE A 127 -44.72 17.23 -8.68
C PHE A 127 -45.09 16.42 -7.43
N GLU A 128 -44.13 15.65 -6.95
CA GLU A 128 -44.20 14.84 -5.73
C GLU A 128 -43.30 15.45 -4.64
N PRO A 129 -43.64 15.34 -3.35
CA PRO A 129 -42.84 15.90 -2.25
C PRO A 129 -41.41 15.34 -2.18
N PRO A 130 -40.46 16.06 -1.54
CA PRO A 130 -39.08 15.62 -1.43
C PRO A 130 -38.97 14.32 -0.64
N VAL A 131 -38.19 13.37 -1.19
CA VAL A 131 -37.94 12.06 -0.56
C VAL A 131 -36.56 12.06 0.07
N GLN A 132 -36.49 11.78 1.38
CA GLN A 132 -35.21 11.64 2.07
C GLN A 132 -34.57 10.30 1.71
N LEU A 133 -33.40 10.35 1.09
CA LEU A 133 -32.63 9.16 0.75
C LEU A 133 -31.89 8.63 1.99
N PRO A 134 -31.86 7.31 2.21
CA PRO A 134 -31.14 6.69 3.33
C PRO A 134 -29.68 7.15 3.43
N SER A 135 -29.13 7.12 4.64
CA SER A 135 -27.72 7.39 4.97
C SER A 135 -26.75 6.36 4.37
N TRP A 136 -27.22 5.15 4.13
CA TRP A 136 -26.56 4.07 3.41
C TRP A 136 -27.58 3.26 2.61
N GLY A 137 -27.11 2.51 1.62
CA GLY A 137 -27.95 1.62 0.83
C GLY A 137 -27.18 0.91 -0.27
N GLU A 138 -27.86 0.04 -1.00
CA GLU A 138 -27.29 -0.71 -2.11
C GLU A 138 -27.50 0.04 -3.44
N LEU A 139 -26.54 -0.05 -4.35
CA LEU A 139 -26.71 0.41 -5.72
C LEU A 139 -27.56 -0.61 -6.50
N GLU A 140 -28.75 -0.20 -6.93
CA GLU A 140 -29.55 -1.01 -7.86
C GLU A 140 -28.82 -1.13 -9.21
N ARG A 141 -28.55 -2.38 -9.63
CA ARG A 141 -27.95 -2.70 -10.93
C ARG A 141 -28.41 -4.06 -11.43
N ASP A 142 -28.31 -4.26 -12.75
CA ASP A 142 -28.53 -5.55 -13.38
C ASP A 142 -27.30 -6.45 -13.15
N ALA A 143 -27.34 -7.25 -12.08
CA ALA A 143 -26.23 -8.13 -11.69
C ALA A 143 -26.23 -9.45 -12.45
N ALA A 144 -25.04 -9.96 -12.78
CA ALA A 144 -24.89 -11.32 -13.28
C ALA A 144 -25.05 -12.35 -12.14
N GLU A 145 -25.64 -13.50 -12.44
CA GLU A 145 -25.61 -14.64 -11.50
C GLU A 145 -24.21 -15.26 -11.50
N VAL A 146 -23.47 -15.00 -10.42
CA VAL A 146 -22.12 -15.55 -10.20
C VAL A 146 -22.12 -16.42 -8.95
N ASP A 147 -21.63 -17.65 -9.07
CA ASP A 147 -21.40 -18.55 -7.94
C ASP A 147 -19.95 -18.41 -7.47
N GLY A 148 -19.73 -17.45 -6.57
CA GLY A 148 -18.41 -17.05 -6.09
C GLY A 148 -18.48 -16.24 -4.79
N PRO A 149 -17.33 -15.86 -4.21
CA PRO A 149 -17.30 -15.08 -2.98
C PRO A 149 -17.91 -13.69 -3.19
N THR A 150 -18.39 -13.08 -2.10
CA THR A 150 -19.01 -11.76 -2.15
C THR A 150 -17.97 -10.67 -1.88
N VAL A 151 -17.85 -9.69 -2.78
CA VAL A 151 -16.96 -8.53 -2.62
C VAL A 151 -17.81 -7.27 -2.49
N ALA A 152 -17.79 -6.66 -1.30
CA ALA A 152 -18.50 -5.41 -1.09
C ALA A 152 -17.71 -4.23 -1.67
N VAL A 153 -18.38 -3.31 -2.36
CA VAL A 153 -17.79 -2.10 -2.92
C VAL A 153 -18.38 -0.89 -2.21
N ILE A 154 -17.60 -0.24 -1.34
CA ILE A 154 -18.08 0.86 -0.50
C ILE A 154 -17.66 2.20 -1.08
N TYR A 155 -18.65 3.04 -1.36
CA TYR A 155 -18.44 4.37 -1.95
C TYR A 155 -19.27 5.47 -1.26
N TYR A 156 -18.95 6.73 -1.57
CA TYR A 156 -19.60 7.86 -0.91
C TYR A 156 -21.05 8.04 -1.35
N ARG A 157 -21.97 8.21 -0.38
CA ARG A 157 -23.37 8.60 -0.59
C ARG A 157 -23.50 9.83 -1.50
N ALA A 158 -22.60 10.79 -1.40
CA ALA A 158 -22.59 11.97 -2.27
C ALA A 158 -22.52 11.61 -3.76
N GLN A 159 -21.73 10.59 -4.12
CA GLN A 159 -21.62 10.13 -5.50
C GLN A 159 -22.91 9.43 -5.96
N HIS A 160 -23.55 8.66 -5.08
CA HIS A 160 -24.86 8.06 -5.35
C HIS A 160 -25.93 9.13 -5.62
N LEU A 161 -26.02 10.15 -4.76
CA LEU A 161 -26.94 11.27 -4.95
C LEU A 161 -26.69 12.04 -6.25
N ALA A 162 -25.42 12.24 -6.59
CA ALA A 162 -25.02 12.89 -7.83
C ALA A 162 -25.38 12.07 -9.10
N GLY A 163 -25.74 10.78 -8.95
CA GLY A 163 -25.85 9.86 -10.09
C GLY A 163 -24.50 9.52 -10.72
N ASN A 164 -23.39 9.84 -10.05
CA ASN A 164 -22.03 9.59 -10.52
C ASN A 164 -21.59 8.20 -10.04
N THR A 165 -22.23 7.15 -10.55
CA THR A 165 -22.03 5.75 -10.12
C THR A 165 -21.36 4.88 -11.18
N ALA A 166 -21.06 5.43 -12.37
CA ALA A 166 -20.50 4.68 -13.49
C ALA A 166 -19.18 3.97 -13.15
N TYR A 167 -18.30 4.60 -12.36
CA TYR A 167 -17.05 3.97 -11.93
C TYR A 167 -17.26 2.80 -10.97
N ILE A 168 -18.32 2.82 -10.16
CA ILE A 168 -18.69 1.72 -9.27
C ILE A 168 -19.29 0.57 -10.07
N ASP A 169 -20.15 0.88 -11.04
CA ASP A 169 -20.72 -0.13 -11.94
C ASP A 169 -19.61 -0.86 -12.72
N ALA A 170 -18.63 -0.13 -13.27
CA ALA A 170 -17.48 -0.72 -13.96
C ALA A 170 -16.65 -1.65 -13.05
N LEU A 171 -16.42 -1.26 -11.79
CA LEU A 171 -15.73 -2.13 -10.83
C LEU A 171 -16.58 -3.37 -10.47
N CYS A 172 -17.89 -3.23 -10.33
CA CYS A 172 -18.78 -4.35 -10.07
C CYS A 172 -18.80 -5.35 -11.24
N THR A 173 -18.84 -4.86 -12.48
CA THR A 173 -18.70 -5.69 -13.68
C THR A 173 -17.36 -6.42 -13.71
N ALA A 174 -16.26 -5.73 -13.38
CA ALA A 174 -14.95 -6.37 -13.27
C ALA A 174 -14.89 -7.46 -12.19
N ILE A 175 -15.60 -7.29 -11.06
CA ILE A 175 -15.74 -8.30 -9.99
C ILE A 175 -16.53 -9.53 -10.50
N GLU A 176 -17.59 -9.31 -11.27
CA GLU A 176 -18.36 -10.39 -11.91
C GLU A 176 -17.50 -11.18 -12.89
N GLU A 177 -16.73 -10.49 -13.73
CA GLU A 177 -15.78 -11.09 -14.68
C GLU A 177 -14.64 -11.85 -13.98
N ALA A 178 -14.24 -11.42 -12.78
CA ALA A 178 -13.28 -12.13 -11.93
C ALA A 178 -13.89 -13.37 -11.23
N GLY A 179 -15.21 -13.58 -11.34
CA GLY A 179 -15.92 -14.72 -10.76
C GLY A 179 -16.34 -14.52 -9.31
N ALA A 180 -16.61 -13.28 -8.89
CA ALA A 180 -17.15 -12.93 -7.57
C ALA A 180 -18.47 -12.16 -7.69
N ARG A 181 -19.23 -12.11 -6.58
CA ARG A 181 -20.50 -11.38 -6.47
C ARG A 181 -20.26 -9.98 -5.92
N PRO A 182 -20.50 -8.90 -6.68
CA PRO A 182 -20.36 -7.55 -6.15
C PRO A 182 -21.53 -7.22 -5.21
N LEU A 183 -21.23 -6.53 -4.11
CA LEU A 183 -22.20 -5.92 -3.19
C LEU A 183 -21.93 -4.41 -3.07
N PRO A 184 -22.41 -3.58 -4.01
CA PRO A 184 -22.13 -2.15 -4.03
C PRO A 184 -22.96 -1.39 -3.00
N LEU A 185 -22.31 -0.83 -1.98
CA LEU A 185 -22.95 -0.10 -0.89
C LEU A 185 -22.47 1.34 -0.85
N TYR A 186 -23.40 2.29 -0.80
CA TYR A 186 -23.07 3.69 -0.49
C TYR A 186 -23.22 3.97 0.99
N CYS A 187 -22.38 4.84 1.54
CA CYS A 187 -22.56 5.41 2.88
C CYS A 187 -21.94 6.81 3.01
N ALA A 188 -22.33 7.57 4.03
CA ALA A 188 -21.69 8.86 4.31
C ALA A 188 -20.26 8.70 4.87
N SER A 189 -20.05 7.76 5.78
CA SER A 189 -18.77 7.44 6.39
C SER A 189 -18.82 6.05 7.01
N LEU A 190 -17.73 5.29 6.92
CA LEU A 190 -17.58 4.04 7.66
C LEU A 190 -17.15 4.26 9.12
N ARG A 191 -16.68 5.47 9.49
CA ARG A 191 -16.28 5.80 10.88
C ARG A 191 -17.47 5.84 11.81
N THR A 192 -18.61 6.28 11.26
CA THR A 192 -19.91 6.30 11.93
C THR A 192 -20.86 5.39 11.17
N ALA A 193 -20.39 4.20 10.78
CA ALA A 193 -21.19 3.21 10.09
C ALA A 193 -22.40 2.82 10.96
N GLU A 194 -23.57 2.73 10.32
CA GLU A 194 -24.77 2.27 11.02
C GLU A 194 -24.68 0.77 11.34
N PRO A 195 -25.25 0.30 12.46
CA PRO A 195 -25.22 -1.12 12.83
C PRO A 195 -25.78 -2.06 11.74
N GLU A 196 -26.78 -1.61 11.01
CA GLU A 196 -27.39 -2.34 9.90
C GLU A 196 -26.42 -2.45 8.71
N LEU A 197 -25.68 -1.39 8.39
CA LEU A 197 -24.62 -1.43 7.36
C LEU A 197 -23.54 -2.44 7.74
N LEU A 198 -23.05 -2.41 8.99
CA LEU A 198 -22.06 -3.38 9.47
C LEU A 198 -22.60 -4.81 9.42
N THR A 199 -23.88 -5.01 9.70
CA THR A 199 -24.53 -6.33 9.61
C THR A 199 -24.56 -6.83 8.16
N THR A 200 -24.87 -5.97 7.20
CA THR A 200 -24.80 -6.29 5.77
C THR A 200 -23.36 -6.63 5.35
N LEU A 201 -22.38 -5.86 5.80
CA LEU A 201 -20.96 -6.08 5.47
C LEU A 201 -20.41 -7.42 5.98
N ARG A 202 -20.97 -8.00 7.05
CA ARG A 202 -20.61 -9.36 7.52
C ARG A 202 -20.94 -10.48 6.53
N SER A 203 -21.75 -10.21 5.51
CA SER A 203 -22.02 -11.16 4.43
C SER A 203 -20.97 -11.15 3.31
N ALA A 204 -20.08 -10.15 3.31
CA ALA A 204 -19.00 -10.06 2.34
C ALA A 204 -17.78 -10.87 2.80
N ASP A 205 -17.00 -11.35 1.82
CA ASP A 205 -15.74 -12.06 2.02
C ASP A 205 -14.52 -11.15 1.88
N ALA A 206 -14.67 -10.00 1.20
CA ALA A 206 -13.71 -8.91 1.13
C ALA A 206 -14.43 -7.58 0.83
N LEU A 207 -13.77 -6.46 1.16
CA LEU A 207 -14.29 -5.11 0.92
C LEU A 207 -13.32 -4.34 0.04
N VAL A 208 -13.81 -3.70 -1.02
CA VAL A 208 -13.13 -2.62 -1.74
C VAL A 208 -13.72 -1.30 -1.27
N VAL A 209 -12.90 -0.47 -0.64
CA VAL A 209 -13.32 0.78 -0.02
C VAL A 209 -12.72 1.96 -0.76
N THR A 210 -13.57 2.90 -1.19
CA THR A 210 -13.16 4.18 -1.80
C THR A 210 -13.41 5.37 -0.88
N VAL A 211 -13.94 5.12 0.32
CA VAL A 211 -14.22 6.14 1.34
C VAL A 211 -13.18 6.13 2.46
N LEU A 212 -13.02 7.26 3.14
CA LEU A 212 -12.34 7.29 4.43
C LEU A 212 -13.19 6.52 5.46
N ALA A 213 -12.59 5.57 6.18
CA ALA A 213 -13.33 4.58 6.97
C ALA A 213 -13.06 4.59 8.46
N ALA A 214 -11.85 4.81 8.94
CA ALA A 214 -11.62 4.97 10.36
C ALA A 214 -10.58 6.05 10.68
N GLY A 215 -10.53 6.45 11.95
CA GLY A 215 -9.60 7.44 12.48
C GLY A 215 -10.18 8.60 13.29
N GLY A 216 -9.50 8.92 14.39
CA GLY A 216 -9.74 10.13 15.19
C GLY A 216 -9.58 11.42 14.37
N THR A 217 -10.00 12.56 14.91
CA THR A 217 -9.92 13.87 14.20
C THR A 217 -8.49 14.34 13.93
N LYS A 218 -7.47 13.63 14.44
CA LYS A 218 -6.04 13.96 14.34
C LYS A 218 -5.20 12.72 13.96
N PRO A 219 -5.12 12.35 12.68
CA PRO A 219 -4.30 11.22 12.24
C PRO A 219 -2.82 11.33 12.63
N ALA A 220 -2.29 12.56 12.69
CA ALA A 220 -0.89 12.82 13.04
C ALA A 220 -0.49 12.39 14.47
N THR A 221 -1.44 12.11 15.36
CA THR A 221 -1.14 11.67 16.74
C THR A 221 -1.18 10.15 16.91
N ALA A 222 -1.68 9.40 15.93
CA ALA A 222 -1.57 7.94 15.87
C ALA A 222 -0.29 7.62 15.09
N SER A 223 0.82 7.43 15.78
CA SER A 223 2.15 7.15 15.21
C SER A 223 3.05 6.66 16.34
N ALA A 224 4.18 6.03 16.03
CA ALA A 224 5.08 5.48 17.05
C ALA A 224 5.40 6.48 18.18
N GLY A 225 5.01 6.11 19.40
CA GLY A 225 5.18 6.93 20.61
C GLY A 225 4.06 7.96 20.86
N GLY A 226 3.03 8.01 19.99
CA GLY A 226 1.81 8.83 20.08
C GLY A 226 0.64 8.13 20.79
N ASP A 227 -0.59 8.61 20.56
CA ASP A 227 -1.84 8.08 21.12
C ASP A 227 -2.54 7.18 20.10
N ASP A 228 -1.98 5.99 19.90
CA ASP A 228 -2.48 5.01 18.93
C ASP A 228 -3.89 4.50 19.31
N GLU A 229 -4.25 4.51 20.61
CA GLU A 229 -5.58 4.12 21.11
C GLU A 229 -6.70 5.09 20.66
N ALA A 230 -6.36 6.31 20.22
CA ALA A 230 -7.32 7.24 19.62
C ALA A 230 -7.74 6.85 18.18
N TRP A 231 -7.06 5.87 17.57
CA TRP A 231 -7.39 5.31 16.26
C TRP A 231 -8.15 3.99 16.39
N ASP A 232 -9.48 4.06 16.49
CA ASP A 232 -10.34 2.88 16.64
C ASP A 232 -10.89 2.39 15.29
N VAL A 233 -10.46 1.19 14.90
CA VAL A 233 -10.95 0.44 13.73
C VAL A 233 -11.76 -0.80 14.13
N GLY A 234 -12.10 -0.96 15.43
CA GLY A 234 -12.61 -2.20 16.01
C GLY A 234 -13.85 -2.76 15.30
N ALA A 235 -14.81 -1.90 14.97
CA ALA A 235 -16.02 -2.32 14.25
C ALA A 235 -15.75 -2.89 12.84
N LEU A 236 -14.69 -2.42 12.17
CA LEU A 236 -14.26 -2.95 10.87
C LEU A 236 -13.38 -4.19 11.04
N ALA A 237 -12.52 -4.23 12.06
CA ALA A 237 -11.69 -5.39 12.37
C ALA A 237 -12.54 -6.61 12.78
N GLU A 238 -13.65 -6.41 13.48
CA GLU A 238 -14.63 -7.46 13.83
C GLU A 238 -15.28 -8.15 12.62
N LEU A 239 -15.22 -7.53 11.43
CA LEU A 239 -15.70 -8.18 10.21
C LEU A 239 -14.80 -9.35 9.79
N ASP A 240 -13.52 -9.33 10.19
CA ASP A 240 -12.53 -10.39 9.91
C ASP A 240 -12.46 -10.76 8.41
N VAL A 241 -12.31 -9.74 7.57
CA VAL A 241 -12.22 -9.85 6.11
C VAL A 241 -11.17 -8.90 5.55
N PRO A 242 -10.54 -9.21 4.40
CA PRO A 242 -9.62 -8.29 3.75
C PRO A 242 -10.32 -6.99 3.33
N ILE A 243 -9.75 -5.85 3.74
CA ILE A 243 -10.21 -4.52 3.34
C ILE A 243 -9.18 -3.90 2.41
N LEU A 244 -9.55 -3.70 1.15
CA LEU A 244 -8.72 -3.19 0.08
C LEU A 244 -9.11 -1.75 -0.22
N GLN A 245 -8.11 -0.89 -0.42
CA GLN A 245 -8.30 0.48 -0.83
C GLN A 245 -8.34 0.56 -2.35
N GLY A 246 -9.52 0.84 -2.91
CA GLY A 246 -9.67 1.17 -4.33
C GLY A 246 -9.40 2.65 -4.54
N LEU A 247 -8.35 2.99 -5.28
CA LEU A 247 -7.93 4.39 -5.44
C LEU A 247 -8.78 5.09 -6.52
N CYS A 248 -9.35 6.25 -6.17
CA CYS A 248 -10.14 7.11 -7.06
C CYS A 248 -9.46 8.47 -7.14
N LEU A 249 -8.56 8.66 -8.12
CA LEU A 249 -7.66 9.82 -8.10
C LEU A 249 -8.40 11.12 -8.34
N THR A 250 -7.98 12.17 -7.64
CA THR A 250 -8.55 13.51 -7.79
C THR A 250 -7.94 14.30 -8.96
N SER A 251 -6.95 13.70 -9.64
CA SER A 251 -6.37 14.12 -10.92
C SER A 251 -6.93 13.33 -12.10
N GLY A 252 -6.80 13.89 -13.30
CA GLY A 252 -7.20 13.22 -14.55
C GLY A 252 -6.30 12.05 -14.92
N ARG A 253 -6.82 11.16 -15.76
CA ARG A 253 -6.17 9.93 -16.23
C ARG A 253 -4.92 10.21 -17.05
N GLU A 254 -4.96 11.20 -17.94
CA GLU A 254 -3.78 11.59 -18.74
C GLU A 254 -2.64 12.12 -17.86
N GLN A 255 -2.98 12.87 -16.80
CA GLN A 255 -1.99 13.38 -15.86
C GLN A 255 -1.33 12.25 -15.06
N TRP A 256 -2.11 11.26 -14.62
CA TRP A 256 -1.56 10.06 -13.97
C TRP A 256 -0.66 9.27 -14.92
N ASP A 257 -1.09 9.06 -16.17
CA ASP A 257 -0.36 8.29 -17.17
C ASP A 257 1.03 8.89 -17.42
N ALA A 258 1.09 10.22 -17.62
CA ALA A 258 2.31 10.97 -17.90
C ALA A 258 3.24 11.22 -16.69
N ASN A 259 2.82 10.89 -15.47
CA ASN A 259 3.57 11.18 -14.25
C ASN A 259 4.08 9.91 -13.55
N ASP A 260 5.40 9.81 -13.35
CA ASP A 260 6.02 8.71 -12.62
C ASP A 260 5.76 8.76 -11.11
N ASP A 261 5.40 9.92 -10.56
CA ASP A 261 4.95 10.01 -9.16
C ASP A 261 3.61 9.31 -8.93
N GLY A 262 2.83 9.07 -9.99
CA GLY A 262 1.50 8.44 -9.94
C GLY A 262 0.44 9.29 -9.24
N LEU A 263 0.57 9.55 -7.95
CA LEU A 263 -0.47 10.20 -7.14
C LEU A 263 -0.10 11.64 -6.75
N SER A 264 -1.12 12.49 -6.62
CA SER A 264 -0.95 13.82 -6.02
C SER A 264 -0.62 13.70 -4.52
N PRO A 265 0.08 14.69 -3.91
CA PRO A 265 0.34 14.67 -2.46
C PRO A 265 -0.93 14.55 -1.60
N LEU A 266 -2.05 15.12 -2.07
CA LEU A 266 -3.34 15.00 -1.41
C LEU A 266 -3.87 13.56 -1.46
N ASP A 267 -3.81 12.90 -2.62
CA ASP A 267 -4.22 11.51 -2.77
C ASP A 267 -3.31 10.55 -2.00
N VAL A 268 -1.99 10.80 -1.96
CA VAL A 268 -1.05 10.02 -1.13
C VAL A 268 -1.47 10.10 0.34
N ALA A 269 -1.75 11.30 0.84
CA ALA A 269 -2.16 11.46 2.23
C ALA A 269 -3.52 10.82 2.52
N THR A 270 -4.53 11.10 1.70
CA THR A 270 -5.93 10.78 2.01
C THR A 270 -6.38 9.40 1.55
N GLN A 271 -5.75 8.84 0.51
CA GLN A 271 -6.14 7.55 -0.07
C GLN A 271 -5.09 6.46 0.17
N VAL A 272 -3.91 6.76 0.69
CA VAL A 272 -2.86 5.76 0.93
C VAL A 272 -2.39 5.78 2.38
N ALA A 273 -1.70 6.84 2.78
CA ALA A 273 -1.05 6.90 4.09
C ALA A 273 -2.05 6.81 5.25
N VAL A 274 -3.16 7.55 5.19
CA VAL A 274 -4.19 7.47 6.24
C VAL A 274 -4.91 6.11 6.25
N PRO A 275 -5.38 5.56 5.10
CA PRO A 275 -5.94 4.21 5.07
C PRO A 275 -5.01 3.07 5.51
N GLU A 276 -3.69 3.25 5.48
CA GLU A 276 -2.74 2.27 6.03
C GLU A 276 -2.89 2.11 7.55
N PHE A 277 -3.29 3.16 8.28
CA PHE A 277 -3.60 3.07 9.72
C PHE A 277 -4.83 2.23 10.01
N ASP A 278 -5.76 2.12 9.04
CA ASP A 278 -6.91 1.21 9.12
C ASP A 278 -6.52 -0.25 8.84
N GLY A 279 -5.25 -0.53 8.54
CA GLY A 279 -4.79 -1.86 8.14
C GLY A 279 -5.17 -2.25 6.71
N ARG A 280 -5.60 -1.29 5.87
CA ARG A 280 -6.05 -1.60 4.50
C ARG A 280 -4.91 -2.01 3.58
N ILE A 281 -5.25 -2.86 2.62
CA ILE A 281 -4.38 -3.26 1.51
C ILE A 281 -4.49 -2.21 0.42
N ILE A 282 -3.37 -1.55 0.10
CA ILE A 282 -3.34 -0.53 -0.96
C ILE A 282 -3.27 -1.20 -2.32
N THR A 283 -4.20 -0.86 -3.23
CA THR A 283 -4.26 -1.44 -4.58
C THR A 283 -3.81 -0.44 -5.66
N VAL A 284 -4.59 -0.26 -6.73
CA VAL A 284 -4.27 0.61 -7.87
C VAL A 284 -5.39 1.60 -8.15
N PRO A 285 -5.11 2.73 -8.84
CA PRO A 285 -6.14 3.66 -9.29
C PRO A 285 -7.00 3.04 -10.38
N PHE A 286 -8.30 2.93 -10.12
CA PHE A 286 -9.28 2.39 -11.06
C PHE A 286 -10.25 3.44 -11.59
N SER A 287 -10.24 4.65 -11.02
CA SER A 287 -11.01 5.78 -11.54
C SER A 287 -10.27 7.10 -11.35
N PHE A 288 -10.60 8.05 -12.22
CA PHE A 288 -9.91 9.34 -12.34
C PHE A 288 -10.94 10.46 -12.43
N LYS A 289 -10.64 11.59 -11.79
CA LYS A 289 -11.51 12.76 -11.82
C LYS A 289 -11.32 13.51 -13.13
N GLU A 290 -12.37 13.58 -13.93
CA GLU A 290 -12.38 14.28 -15.22
C GLU A 290 -13.41 15.41 -15.19
N PHE A 291 -13.17 16.45 -16.00
CA PHE A 291 -14.10 17.56 -16.20
C PHE A 291 -14.63 17.53 -17.62
N ASP A 292 -15.94 17.65 -17.78
CA ASP A 292 -16.56 17.82 -19.10
C ASP A 292 -16.48 19.28 -19.60
N ALA A 293 -17.02 19.51 -20.81
CA ALA A 293 -17.05 20.81 -21.45
C ALA A 293 -17.86 21.85 -20.65
N GLU A 294 -18.81 21.39 -19.82
CA GLU A 294 -19.63 22.21 -18.93
C GLU A 294 -18.96 22.44 -17.56
N GLY A 295 -17.75 21.91 -17.34
CA GLY A 295 -16.98 22.10 -16.11
C GLY A 295 -17.51 21.32 -14.90
N LEU A 296 -18.28 20.25 -15.12
CA LEU A 296 -18.71 19.32 -14.08
C LEU A 296 -17.70 18.19 -13.95
N SER A 297 -17.32 17.87 -12.71
CA SER A 297 -16.39 16.77 -12.46
C SER A 297 -17.12 15.45 -12.28
N THR A 298 -16.67 14.39 -12.96
CA THR A 298 -17.12 13.01 -12.74
C THR A 298 -15.92 12.10 -12.49
N TYR A 299 -16.18 10.91 -11.95
CA TYR A 299 -15.16 9.87 -11.85
C TYR A 299 -15.33 8.94 -13.04
N VAL A 300 -14.33 8.90 -13.91
CA VAL A 300 -14.31 8.05 -15.11
C VAL A 300 -13.49 6.80 -14.78
N PRO A 301 -14.03 5.58 -14.97
CA PRO A 301 -13.29 4.35 -14.71
C PRO A 301 -12.22 4.08 -15.78
N ASP A 302 -11.11 3.49 -15.35
CA ASP A 302 -10.20 2.74 -16.21
C ASP A 302 -10.53 1.26 -16.06
N LEU A 303 -11.05 0.65 -17.13
CA LEU A 303 -11.60 -0.72 -17.09
C LEU A 303 -10.52 -1.78 -16.79
N GLU A 304 -9.31 -1.59 -17.31
CA GLU A 304 -8.22 -2.54 -17.09
C GLU A 304 -7.71 -2.45 -15.65
N ARG A 305 -7.63 -1.24 -15.09
CA ARG A 305 -7.30 -1.06 -13.67
C ARG A 305 -8.42 -1.54 -12.74
N ALA A 306 -9.69 -1.37 -13.13
CA ALA A 306 -10.82 -1.95 -12.41
C ALA A 306 -10.72 -3.48 -12.35
N ALA A 307 -10.30 -4.13 -13.45
CA ALA A 307 -10.01 -5.57 -13.47
C ALA A 307 -8.88 -5.97 -12.52
N ARG A 308 -7.81 -5.17 -12.40
CA ARG A 308 -6.74 -5.40 -11.40
C ARG A 308 -7.29 -5.34 -9.97
N VAL A 309 -8.05 -4.30 -9.62
CA VAL A 309 -8.64 -4.18 -8.26
C VAL A 309 -9.60 -5.35 -7.98
N ALA A 310 -10.45 -5.69 -8.93
CA ALA A 310 -11.39 -6.80 -8.84
C ALA A 310 -10.68 -8.15 -8.69
N GLY A 311 -9.60 -8.38 -9.45
CA GLY A 311 -8.78 -9.59 -9.38
C GLY A 311 -8.12 -9.77 -8.01
N ILE A 312 -7.46 -8.71 -7.50
CA ILE A 312 -6.85 -8.72 -6.16
C ILE A 312 -7.92 -8.99 -5.09
N ALA A 313 -9.04 -8.25 -5.10
CA ALA A 313 -10.12 -8.42 -4.13
C ALA A 313 -10.72 -9.83 -4.17
N THR A 314 -10.97 -10.36 -5.37
CA THR A 314 -11.53 -11.70 -5.56
C THR A 314 -10.55 -12.78 -5.09
N ARG A 315 -9.25 -12.67 -5.39
CA ARG A 315 -8.27 -13.63 -4.90
C ARG A 315 -8.17 -13.62 -3.37
N HIS A 316 -8.17 -12.44 -2.75
CA HIS A 316 -8.21 -12.31 -1.30
C HIS A 316 -9.48 -12.94 -0.69
N ALA A 317 -10.65 -12.66 -1.27
CA ALA A 317 -11.92 -13.22 -0.83
C ALA A 317 -11.96 -14.75 -0.92
N ARG A 318 -11.38 -15.33 -1.98
CA ARG A 318 -11.33 -16.79 -2.18
C ARG A 318 -10.49 -17.52 -1.14
N LEU A 319 -9.47 -16.89 -0.55
CA LEU A 319 -8.55 -17.56 0.39
C LEU A 319 -9.27 -18.22 1.57
N ARG A 320 -10.36 -17.61 2.05
CA ARG A 320 -11.17 -18.14 3.16
C ARG A 320 -11.94 -19.42 2.80
N HIS A 321 -12.26 -19.58 1.52
CA HIS A 321 -13.08 -20.68 1.00
C HIS A 321 -12.27 -21.88 0.50
N ILE A 322 -10.95 -21.72 0.32
CA ILE A 322 -10.07 -22.80 -0.12
C ILE A 322 -9.63 -23.61 1.12
N PRO A 323 -9.95 -24.92 1.21
CA PRO A 323 -9.47 -25.77 2.28
C PRO A 323 -7.95 -25.73 2.41
N ALA A 324 -7.40 -25.83 3.63
CA ALA A 324 -5.95 -25.75 3.86
C ALA A 324 -5.17 -26.78 3.01
N ALA A 325 -5.68 -28.02 2.91
CA ALA A 325 -5.06 -29.09 2.13
C ALA A 325 -5.04 -28.82 0.61
N GLU A 326 -5.92 -27.98 0.09
CA GLU A 326 -5.99 -27.64 -1.34
C GLU A 326 -5.27 -26.34 -1.68
N LYS A 327 -4.91 -25.54 -0.66
CA LYS A 327 -4.32 -24.21 -0.85
C LYS A 327 -2.88 -24.29 -1.33
N ARG A 328 -2.59 -23.63 -2.45
CA ARG A 328 -1.26 -23.59 -3.08
C ARG A 328 -0.48 -22.35 -2.67
N LEU A 329 0.72 -22.54 -2.14
CA LEU A 329 1.55 -21.44 -1.64
C LEU A 329 2.89 -21.36 -2.36
N ALA A 330 3.29 -20.14 -2.70
CA ALA A 330 4.64 -19.82 -3.14
C ALA A 330 5.42 -19.18 -1.98
N LEU A 331 6.50 -19.82 -1.52
CA LEU A 331 7.44 -19.27 -0.55
C LEU A 331 8.64 -18.68 -1.32
N MET A 332 8.79 -17.36 -1.24
CA MET A 332 9.81 -16.61 -1.96
C MET A 332 10.92 -16.17 -1.01
N LEU A 333 12.18 -16.46 -1.36
CA LEU A 333 13.36 -16.01 -0.62
C LEU A 333 14.09 -14.89 -1.38
N SER A 334 14.48 -13.82 -0.68
CA SER A 334 15.36 -12.79 -1.22
C SER A 334 16.73 -13.36 -1.58
N ALA A 335 17.39 -12.82 -2.61
CA ALA A 335 18.77 -13.17 -2.95
C ALA A 335 19.57 -11.97 -3.45
N TYR A 336 19.51 -10.85 -2.72
CA TYR A 336 20.27 -9.64 -3.08
C TYR A 336 21.62 -9.55 -2.35
N PRO A 337 22.74 -9.34 -3.08
CA PRO A 337 22.97 -9.65 -4.51
C PRO A 337 23.02 -11.16 -4.77
N THR A 338 22.95 -11.60 -6.03
CA THR A 338 22.62 -12.96 -6.53
C THR A 338 23.64 -14.08 -6.25
N LYS A 339 24.44 -13.94 -5.21
CA LYS A 339 25.40 -14.94 -4.75
C LYS A 339 24.73 -15.99 -3.87
N HIS A 340 25.17 -17.24 -3.96
CA HIS A 340 24.67 -18.31 -3.08
C HIS A 340 24.79 -17.97 -1.59
N ALA A 341 25.84 -17.25 -1.18
CA ALA A 341 26.04 -16.78 0.19
C ALA A 341 25.02 -15.72 0.68
N ARG A 342 24.07 -15.31 -0.19
CA ARG A 342 23.07 -14.27 0.08
C ARG A 342 21.64 -14.76 -0.12
N ILE A 343 21.43 -16.05 -0.38
CA ILE A 343 20.08 -16.62 -0.47
C ILE A 343 19.42 -16.55 0.91
N GLY A 344 18.18 -16.06 0.93
CA GLY A 344 17.44 -15.80 2.16
C GLY A 344 18.02 -14.63 2.97
N ASN A 345 18.85 -13.76 2.39
CA ASN A 345 19.37 -12.60 3.10
C ASN A 345 18.22 -11.68 3.54
N ALA A 346 17.94 -11.67 4.83
CA ALA A 346 16.94 -10.83 5.46
C ALA A 346 17.53 -10.17 6.70
N VAL A 347 17.41 -8.84 6.79
CA VAL A 347 18.05 -8.07 7.86
C VAL A 347 17.52 -8.52 9.22
N GLY A 348 18.38 -9.11 10.06
CA GLY A 348 18.05 -9.51 11.42
C GLY A 348 17.14 -10.74 11.55
N LEU A 349 16.87 -11.47 10.46
CA LEU A 349 16.04 -12.67 10.45
C LEU A 349 16.89 -13.89 10.04
N ASP A 350 16.76 -14.98 10.78
CA ASP A 350 17.23 -16.30 10.37
C ASP A 350 16.19 -16.89 9.40
N THR A 351 16.31 -16.54 8.12
CA THR A 351 15.38 -16.97 7.08
C THR A 351 15.29 -18.49 6.94
N PRO A 352 16.40 -19.26 6.96
CA PRO A 352 16.35 -20.72 6.89
C PRO A 352 15.56 -21.35 8.04
N ALA A 353 15.86 -20.99 9.29
CA ALA A 353 15.13 -21.49 10.46
C ALA A 353 13.67 -21.04 10.46
N SER A 354 13.41 -19.80 10.04
CA SER A 354 12.06 -19.24 9.91
C SER A 354 11.23 -19.98 8.85
N ALA A 355 11.85 -20.37 7.73
CA ALA A 355 11.19 -21.16 6.68
C ALA A 355 10.82 -22.56 7.19
N ILE A 356 11.74 -23.25 7.86
CA ILE A 356 11.48 -24.56 8.50
C ILE A 356 10.33 -24.47 9.50
N ARG A 357 10.32 -23.43 10.34
CA ARG A 357 9.25 -23.21 11.31
C ARG A 357 7.92 -22.92 10.63
N LEU A 358 7.90 -22.06 9.62
CA LEU A 358 6.69 -21.78 8.83
C LEU A 358 6.15 -23.06 8.18
N LEU A 359 6.99 -23.86 7.53
CA LEU A 359 6.59 -25.14 6.92
C LEU A 359 6.05 -26.12 7.95
N THR A 360 6.64 -26.16 9.15
CA THR A 360 6.16 -26.98 10.27
C THR A 360 4.76 -26.56 10.71
N GLU A 361 4.52 -25.26 10.88
CA GLU A 361 3.21 -24.71 11.27
C GLU A 361 2.17 -24.88 10.16
N LEU A 362 2.54 -24.71 8.90
CA LEU A 362 1.66 -24.99 7.75
C LEU A 362 1.22 -26.47 7.74
N ARG A 363 2.15 -27.40 7.92
CA ARG A 363 1.82 -28.84 8.04
C ARG A 363 0.88 -29.10 9.22
N ALA A 364 1.13 -28.51 10.38
CA ALA A 364 0.28 -28.65 11.56
C ALA A 364 -1.13 -28.06 11.35
N ALA A 365 -1.24 -26.98 10.56
CA ALA A 365 -2.49 -26.36 10.17
C ALA A 365 -3.24 -27.12 9.04
N GLY A 366 -2.69 -28.23 8.54
CA GLY A 366 -3.34 -29.10 7.56
C GLY A 366 -3.11 -28.72 6.10
N TYR A 367 -2.09 -27.90 5.81
CA TYR A 367 -1.64 -27.66 4.43
C TYR A 367 -0.97 -28.91 3.86
N ASP A 368 -1.17 -29.16 2.57
CA ASP A 368 -0.54 -30.27 1.87
C ASP A 368 0.89 -29.90 1.43
N LEU A 369 1.87 -30.44 2.13
CA LEU A 369 3.29 -30.32 1.80
C LEU A 369 3.83 -31.61 1.13
N GLY A 370 3.00 -32.61 0.88
CA GLY A 370 3.46 -33.93 0.44
C GLY A 370 4.10 -34.76 1.56
N ASP A 371 5.02 -35.66 1.21
CA ASP A 371 5.77 -36.46 2.18
C ASP A 371 6.85 -35.59 2.85
N SER A 372 6.84 -35.51 4.18
CA SER A 372 7.82 -34.68 4.91
C SER A 372 9.25 -35.18 4.76
N ALA A 373 9.43 -36.47 4.49
CA ALA A 373 10.74 -37.05 4.24
C ALA A 373 11.39 -36.51 2.95
N GLU A 374 10.58 -35.96 2.03
CA GLU A 374 11.05 -35.33 0.79
C GLU A 374 11.43 -33.85 0.96
N ILE A 375 11.17 -33.27 2.15
CA ILE A 375 11.45 -31.85 2.44
C ILE A 375 12.73 -31.75 3.27
N PRO A 376 13.86 -31.32 2.67
CA PRO A 376 15.15 -31.32 3.34
C PRO A 376 15.14 -30.47 4.61
N GLY A 377 15.56 -31.08 5.72
CA GLY A 377 15.67 -30.42 7.01
C GLY A 377 14.36 -30.23 7.79
N LEU A 378 13.18 -30.53 7.23
CA LEU A 378 11.91 -30.27 7.92
C LEU A 378 11.75 -31.06 9.22
N ASP A 379 12.00 -32.37 9.18
CA ASP A 379 11.81 -33.24 10.35
C ASP A 379 12.94 -33.09 11.39
N ASP A 380 14.16 -32.79 10.93
CA ASP A 380 15.33 -32.56 11.78
C ASP A 380 15.44 -31.11 12.29
N ARG A 381 14.57 -30.22 11.81
CA ARG A 381 14.59 -28.77 12.05
C ARG A 381 15.91 -28.10 11.62
N ASP A 382 16.43 -28.53 10.47
CA ASP A 382 17.71 -28.09 9.91
C ASP A 382 17.50 -27.12 8.75
N GLY A 383 17.67 -25.82 9.02
CA GLY A 383 17.59 -24.77 8.00
C GLY A 383 18.71 -24.85 6.96
N ASP A 384 19.90 -25.34 7.33
CA ASP A 384 21.04 -25.44 6.42
C ASP A 384 20.78 -26.49 5.34
N ALA A 385 20.22 -27.64 5.72
CA ALA A 385 19.81 -28.68 4.79
C ALA A 385 18.81 -28.15 3.73
N LEU A 386 17.84 -27.33 4.16
CA LEU A 386 16.84 -26.72 3.27
C LEU A 386 17.49 -25.79 2.24
N ILE A 387 18.37 -24.89 2.69
CA ILE A 387 19.02 -23.92 1.79
C ILE A 387 20.02 -24.61 0.86
N HIS A 388 20.78 -25.59 1.34
CA HIS A 388 21.68 -26.37 0.49
C HIS A 388 20.92 -27.12 -0.60
N ALA A 389 19.76 -27.69 -0.28
CA ALA A 389 18.91 -28.34 -1.28
C ALA A 389 18.36 -27.35 -2.31
N LEU A 390 17.96 -26.15 -1.88
CA LEU A 390 17.48 -25.09 -2.78
C LEU A 390 18.60 -24.61 -3.72
N ILE A 391 19.82 -24.48 -3.22
CA ILE A 391 21.01 -24.18 -4.04
C ILE A 391 21.26 -25.30 -5.05
N ALA A 392 21.20 -26.56 -4.60
CA ALA A 392 21.44 -27.73 -5.44
C ALA A 392 20.41 -27.88 -6.57
N ALA A 393 19.18 -27.42 -6.37
CA ALA A 393 18.09 -27.42 -7.36
C ALA A 393 18.31 -26.46 -8.55
N GLY A 394 19.46 -25.79 -8.62
CA GLY A 394 19.88 -24.99 -9.77
C GLY A 394 19.91 -23.50 -9.51
N GLY A 395 20.40 -23.09 -8.32
CA GLY A 395 20.50 -21.68 -7.90
C GLY A 395 20.95 -20.71 -9.00
N GLN A 396 20.55 -19.44 -8.87
CA GLN A 396 20.70 -18.43 -9.92
C GLN A 396 22.09 -17.79 -9.97
N ASP A 397 23.11 -18.35 -9.32
CA ASP A 397 24.49 -17.85 -9.37
C ASP A 397 25.21 -18.43 -10.60
N PRO A 398 25.56 -17.60 -11.62
CA PRO A 398 26.16 -18.09 -12.87
C PRO A 398 27.49 -18.83 -12.67
N ASP A 399 28.22 -18.52 -11.59
CA ASP A 399 29.51 -19.17 -11.29
C ASP A 399 29.36 -20.64 -10.87
N TRP A 400 28.15 -21.03 -10.44
CA TRP A 400 27.86 -22.34 -9.84
C TRP A 400 26.75 -23.12 -10.55
N LEU A 401 26.01 -22.48 -11.46
CA LEU A 401 24.99 -23.16 -12.25
C LEU A 401 25.65 -24.07 -13.29
N THR A 402 25.45 -25.38 -13.13
CA THR A 402 25.94 -26.38 -14.09
C THR A 402 24.92 -26.65 -15.21
N ALA A 403 25.41 -27.08 -16.37
CA ALA A 403 24.54 -27.52 -17.47
C ALA A 403 23.62 -28.68 -17.05
N GLU A 404 24.11 -29.61 -16.23
CA GLU A 404 23.32 -30.73 -15.69
C GLU A 404 22.16 -30.26 -14.80
N GLN A 405 22.39 -29.25 -13.95
CA GLN A 405 21.33 -28.64 -13.14
C GLN A 405 20.29 -27.92 -14.00
N LEU A 406 20.71 -27.26 -15.08
CA LEU A 406 19.79 -26.57 -16.00
C LEU A 406 18.98 -27.56 -16.85
N GLU A 407 19.62 -28.59 -17.40
CA GLU A 407 18.99 -29.65 -18.22
C GLU A 407 18.04 -30.51 -17.37
N GLY A 408 18.43 -30.85 -16.14
CA GLY A 408 17.67 -31.71 -15.24
C GLY A 408 16.55 -31.03 -14.46
N ASN A 409 16.37 -29.70 -14.60
CA ASN A 409 15.39 -28.97 -13.82
C ASN A 409 13.94 -29.29 -14.29
N PRO A 410 13.02 -29.60 -13.35
CA PRO A 410 11.66 -30.02 -13.68
C PRO A 410 10.72 -28.88 -14.08
N ILE A 411 11.01 -27.62 -13.74
CA ILE A 411 10.14 -26.48 -14.01
C ILE A 411 10.65 -25.76 -15.26
N ARG A 412 9.92 -25.96 -16.36
CA ARG A 412 10.30 -25.51 -17.70
C ARG A 412 9.11 -24.86 -18.37
N ILE A 413 9.28 -23.62 -18.82
CA ILE A 413 8.24 -22.87 -19.52
C ILE A 413 8.64 -22.78 -20.99
N GLY A 414 7.91 -23.48 -21.85
CA GLY A 414 8.14 -23.41 -23.29
C GLY A 414 7.98 -21.98 -23.83
N ALA A 415 8.85 -21.59 -24.77
CA ALA A 415 8.84 -20.25 -25.36
C ALA A 415 7.47 -19.82 -25.90
N ALA A 416 6.68 -20.75 -26.46
CA ALA A 416 5.34 -20.45 -26.97
C ALA A 416 4.35 -20.05 -25.87
N THR A 417 4.37 -20.77 -24.73
CA THR A 417 3.54 -20.46 -23.56
C THR A 417 3.93 -19.11 -22.99
N TYR A 418 5.24 -18.87 -22.80
CA TYR A 418 5.71 -17.59 -22.29
C TYR A 418 5.38 -16.43 -23.22
N THR A 419 5.55 -16.61 -24.54
CA THR A 419 5.24 -15.56 -25.52
C THR A 419 3.76 -15.18 -25.47
N ALA A 420 2.85 -16.15 -25.32
CA ALA A 420 1.42 -15.87 -25.17
C ALA A 420 1.11 -15.04 -23.92
N TRP A 421 1.79 -15.30 -22.80
CA TRP A 421 1.66 -14.49 -21.58
C TRP A 421 2.29 -13.11 -21.74
N PHE A 422 3.47 -13.04 -22.34
CA PHE A 422 4.17 -11.78 -22.59
C PHE A 422 3.34 -10.88 -23.51
N ASP A 423 2.64 -11.46 -24.49
CA ASP A 423 1.85 -10.72 -25.46
C ASP A 423 0.59 -10.05 -24.90
N SER A 424 0.14 -10.43 -23.70
CA SER A 424 -0.95 -9.75 -23.00
C SER A 424 -0.48 -8.51 -22.21
N LEU A 425 0.84 -8.27 -22.10
CA LEU A 425 1.37 -7.08 -21.43
C LEU A 425 1.26 -5.83 -22.32
N PRO A 426 1.20 -4.63 -21.72
CA PRO A 426 1.22 -3.37 -22.46
C PRO A 426 2.42 -3.22 -23.40
N GLN A 427 2.19 -2.57 -24.53
CA GLN A 427 3.17 -2.47 -25.62
C GLN A 427 4.46 -1.75 -25.21
N ASP A 428 4.35 -0.70 -24.43
CA ASP A 428 5.46 0.08 -23.88
C ASP A 428 6.36 -0.76 -22.97
N LEU A 429 5.78 -1.53 -22.04
CA LEU A 429 6.53 -2.45 -21.19
C LEU A 429 7.18 -3.55 -22.03
N ARG A 430 6.45 -4.14 -22.99
CA ARG A 430 7.02 -5.16 -23.89
C ARG A 430 8.20 -4.62 -24.68
N ALA A 431 8.07 -3.41 -25.23
CA ALA A 431 9.14 -2.76 -25.98
C ALA A 431 10.38 -2.53 -25.10
N ALA A 432 10.21 -2.00 -23.89
CA ALA A 432 11.32 -1.80 -22.96
C ALA A 432 12.03 -3.13 -22.63
N VAL A 433 11.27 -4.19 -22.32
CA VAL A 433 11.84 -5.52 -22.03
C VAL A 433 12.60 -6.06 -23.24
N VAL A 434 12.04 -5.93 -24.46
CA VAL A 434 12.70 -6.42 -25.68
C VAL A 434 13.96 -5.62 -26.01
N ASP A 435 13.95 -4.31 -25.81
CA ASP A 435 15.11 -3.46 -26.04
C ASP A 435 16.26 -3.79 -25.09
N ALA A 436 15.96 -4.15 -23.84
CA ALA A 436 16.96 -4.51 -22.83
C ALA A 436 17.41 -5.98 -22.91
N TRP A 437 16.51 -6.91 -23.22
CA TRP A 437 16.71 -8.35 -23.03
C TRP A 437 16.51 -9.20 -24.30
N GLY A 438 16.26 -8.56 -25.45
CA GLY A 438 15.99 -9.24 -26.72
C GLY A 438 14.55 -9.75 -26.84
N PRO A 439 14.18 -10.41 -27.95
CA PRO A 439 12.85 -10.97 -28.10
C PRO A 439 12.59 -12.15 -27.14
N PRO A 440 11.32 -12.41 -26.76
CA PRO A 440 10.98 -13.57 -25.93
C PRO A 440 11.43 -14.89 -26.62
N PRO A 441 11.93 -15.89 -25.87
CA PRO A 441 12.04 -15.98 -24.42
C PRO A 441 13.32 -15.34 -23.81
N GLY A 442 14.09 -14.58 -24.58
CA GLY A 442 15.40 -14.06 -24.19
C GLY A 442 16.51 -15.12 -24.20
N GLU A 443 17.55 -14.88 -23.40
CA GLU A 443 18.73 -15.76 -23.30
C GLU A 443 19.02 -16.26 -21.88
N LEU A 444 18.43 -15.64 -20.85
CA LEU A 444 18.70 -15.95 -19.45
C LEU A 444 17.96 -17.22 -19.01
N TYR A 445 18.71 -18.24 -18.57
CA TYR A 445 18.21 -19.56 -18.18
C TYR A 445 17.31 -20.22 -19.23
N VAL A 446 17.64 -19.99 -20.51
CA VAL A 446 16.92 -20.62 -21.63
C VAL A 446 17.70 -21.84 -22.08
N ASP A 447 17.13 -23.02 -21.87
CA ASP A 447 17.66 -24.27 -22.41
C ASP A 447 17.00 -24.57 -23.76
N ARG A 448 17.81 -24.97 -24.74
CA ARG A 448 17.40 -25.31 -26.11
C ARG A 448 17.68 -26.78 -26.46
N SER A 449 18.07 -27.60 -25.47
CA SER A 449 18.37 -29.02 -25.64
C SER A 449 17.11 -29.82 -26.05
N GLY A 450 15.96 -29.53 -25.42
CA GLY A 450 14.68 -30.20 -25.65
C GLY A 450 13.81 -29.57 -26.75
N ASP A 451 13.71 -28.24 -26.80
CA ASP A 451 13.01 -27.47 -27.85
C ASP A 451 13.96 -26.42 -28.44
N PRO A 452 14.23 -26.42 -29.76
CA PRO A 452 15.07 -25.40 -30.40
C PRO A 452 14.56 -23.96 -30.23
N ARG A 453 13.27 -23.77 -29.95
CA ARG A 453 12.67 -22.45 -29.65
C ARG A 453 13.03 -21.96 -28.25
N GLY A 454 13.42 -22.86 -27.35
CA GLY A 454 13.85 -22.58 -25.98
C GLY A 454 12.77 -22.82 -24.93
N GLU A 455 13.23 -23.22 -23.76
CA GLU A 455 12.45 -23.36 -22.54
C GLU A 455 13.11 -22.54 -21.43
N ILE A 456 12.35 -21.65 -20.79
CA ILE A 456 12.82 -20.89 -19.62
C ILE A 456 12.80 -21.84 -18.43
N VAL A 457 13.94 -22.04 -17.79
CA VAL A 457 14.11 -22.93 -16.64
C VAL A 457 13.98 -22.14 -15.33
N ILE A 458 13.23 -22.66 -14.36
CA ILE A 458 13.05 -22.03 -13.04
C ILE A 458 13.56 -22.95 -11.94
N ALA A 459 14.53 -22.47 -11.17
CA ALA A 459 15.01 -23.18 -9.98
C ALA A 459 14.05 -23.00 -8.80
N ALA A 460 13.44 -24.10 -8.35
CA ALA A 460 12.62 -24.14 -7.15
C ALA A 460 12.55 -25.57 -6.58
N LEU A 461 12.23 -25.67 -5.29
CA LEU A 461 11.81 -26.91 -4.65
C LEU A 461 10.28 -26.95 -4.62
N ARG A 462 9.68 -28.02 -5.13
CA ARG A 462 8.22 -28.24 -5.08
C ARG A 462 7.93 -29.47 -4.22
N PHE A 463 7.02 -29.32 -3.26
CA PHE A 463 6.58 -30.40 -2.37
C PHE A 463 5.10 -30.18 -2.02
N GLY A 464 4.26 -31.17 -2.32
CA GLY A 464 2.80 -31.05 -2.25
C GLY A 464 2.27 -29.83 -3.02
N ASN A 465 1.49 -29.01 -2.31
CA ASN A 465 0.93 -27.74 -2.79
C ASN A 465 1.81 -26.52 -2.45
N VAL A 466 3.09 -26.71 -2.11
CA VAL A 466 4.03 -25.63 -1.82
C VAL A 466 5.19 -25.62 -2.81
N VAL A 467 5.57 -24.42 -3.24
CA VAL A 467 6.82 -24.19 -3.95
C VAL A 467 7.70 -23.23 -3.15
N LEU A 468 8.95 -23.61 -2.89
CA LEU A 468 9.98 -22.76 -2.31
C LEU A 468 10.97 -22.35 -3.40
N MET A 469 11.13 -21.06 -3.63
CA MET A 469 12.04 -20.57 -4.66
C MET A 469 12.81 -19.32 -4.26
N VAL A 470 13.93 -19.12 -4.94
CA VAL A 470 14.70 -17.89 -4.84
C VAL A 470 14.13 -16.85 -5.79
N GLN A 471 13.95 -15.62 -5.31
CA GLN A 471 13.48 -14.52 -6.12
C GLN A 471 14.38 -14.33 -7.34
N PRO A 472 13.80 -14.29 -8.56
CA PRO A 472 14.56 -14.06 -9.77
C PRO A 472 15.45 -12.81 -9.67
N PRO A 473 16.59 -12.83 -10.35
CA PRO A 473 17.55 -11.75 -10.30
C PRO A 473 17.01 -10.56 -11.10
N ARG A 474 17.26 -9.36 -10.58
CA ARG A 474 16.80 -8.11 -11.21
C ARG A 474 17.43 -7.89 -12.60
N GLY A 475 18.67 -8.31 -12.75
CA GLY A 475 19.46 -8.29 -13.98
C GLY A 475 20.84 -8.91 -13.75
N PHE A 476 21.66 -8.96 -14.81
CA PHE A 476 22.98 -9.60 -14.83
C PHE A 476 24.02 -8.67 -15.45
N GLY A 477 25.25 -8.66 -14.92
CA GLY A 477 26.37 -7.89 -15.46
C GLY A 477 27.54 -7.73 -14.50
N GLU A 478 28.59 -7.03 -14.92
CA GLU A 478 29.85 -6.88 -14.17
C GLU A 478 29.69 -6.12 -12.83
N ASN A 479 28.62 -5.33 -12.67
CA ASN A 479 28.29 -4.66 -11.43
C ASN A 479 26.82 -4.90 -11.03
N PRO A 480 26.52 -6.04 -10.38
CA PRO A 480 25.16 -6.38 -9.94
C PRO A 480 24.56 -5.31 -9.04
N VAL A 481 25.34 -4.64 -8.19
CA VAL A 481 24.84 -3.58 -7.32
C VAL A 481 24.31 -2.40 -8.14
N ALA A 482 25.03 -1.97 -9.18
CA ALA A 482 24.57 -0.90 -10.06
C ALA A 482 23.27 -1.27 -10.80
N ILE A 483 23.11 -2.53 -11.20
CA ILE A 483 21.92 -3.07 -11.87
C ILE A 483 20.70 -3.06 -10.94
N TYR A 484 20.88 -3.38 -9.67
CA TYR A 484 19.79 -3.38 -8.68
C TYR A 484 19.39 -1.97 -8.24
N HIS A 485 20.25 -0.98 -8.46
CA HIS A 485 19.96 0.44 -8.24
C HIS A 485 19.67 1.20 -9.53
N ASP A 486 19.59 0.52 -10.68
CA ASP A 486 19.16 1.10 -11.93
C ASP A 486 17.62 1.24 -11.90
N PRO A 487 17.09 2.47 -11.83
CA PRO A 487 15.66 2.70 -11.73
C PRO A 487 14.91 2.31 -13.00
N ASP A 488 15.59 2.22 -14.15
CA ASP A 488 14.96 2.17 -15.48
C ASP A 488 15.12 0.80 -16.16
N LEU A 489 16.05 -0.05 -15.72
CA LEU A 489 16.26 -1.38 -16.31
C LEU A 489 14.97 -2.22 -16.19
N PRO A 490 14.28 -2.69 -17.23
CA PRO A 490 13.06 -3.49 -17.07
C PRO A 490 13.34 -4.89 -16.51
N PRO A 491 12.35 -5.60 -15.93
CA PRO A 491 12.53 -7.01 -15.55
C PRO A 491 12.85 -7.88 -16.76
N SER A 492 13.69 -8.91 -16.57
CA SER A 492 14.03 -9.85 -17.65
C SER A 492 12.87 -10.78 -18.00
N HIS A 493 12.98 -11.46 -19.15
CA HIS A 493 12.02 -12.50 -19.54
C HIS A 493 11.92 -13.62 -18.50
N HIS A 494 13.04 -14.09 -17.95
CA HIS A 494 13.06 -15.10 -16.88
C HIS A 494 12.34 -14.60 -15.61
N TYR A 495 12.55 -13.33 -15.22
CA TYR A 495 11.86 -12.73 -14.08
C TYR A 495 10.33 -12.75 -14.28
N LEU A 496 9.85 -12.24 -15.41
CA LEU A 496 8.43 -12.20 -15.74
C LEU A 496 7.83 -13.61 -15.85
N ALA A 497 8.56 -14.54 -16.47
CA ALA A 497 8.12 -15.93 -16.64
C ALA A 497 7.95 -16.64 -15.29
N ALA A 498 8.88 -16.43 -14.35
CA ALA A 498 8.83 -17.02 -13.01
C ALA A 498 7.59 -16.57 -12.22
N TYR A 499 7.35 -15.26 -12.12
CA TYR A 499 6.17 -14.74 -11.43
C TYR A 499 4.87 -15.13 -12.15
N ARG A 500 4.86 -15.12 -13.48
CA ARG A 500 3.67 -15.54 -14.24
C ARG A 500 3.37 -17.02 -14.06
N TRP A 501 4.38 -17.88 -14.05
CA TRP A 501 4.23 -19.30 -13.72
C TRP A 501 3.66 -19.52 -12.33
N LEU A 502 4.11 -18.77 -11.30
CA LEU A 502 3.51 -18.85 -9.96
C LEU A 502 2.00 -18.55 -10.00
N SER A 503 1.60 -17.47 -10.68
CA SER A 503 0.22 -16.98 -10.68
C SER A 503 -0.75 -17.72 -11.62
N ALA A 504 -0.24 -18.23 -12.75
CA ALA A 504 -1.04 -18.81 -13.82
C ALA A 504 -1.59 -20.18 -13.39
N PRO A 505 -2.84 -20.53 -13.74
CA PRO A 505 -3.41 -21.82 -13.39
C PRO A 505 -2.69 -22.96 -14.12
N GLU A 506 -2.80 -24.18 -13.59
CA GLU A 506 -2.22 -25.38 -14.21
C GLU A 506 -2.70 -25.61 -15.66
N SER A 507 -3.96 -25.25 -15.95
CA SER A 507 -4.51 -25.32 -17.31
C SER A 507 -3.82 -24.40 -18.32
N ALA A 508 -3.15 -23.35 -17.84
CA ALA A 508 -2.33 -22.44 -18.64
C ALA A 508 -0.83 -22.77 -18.57
N GLY A 509 -0.43 -23.83 -17.85
CA GLY A 509 0.96 -24.23 -17.66
C GLY A 509 1.67 -23.57 -16.47
N GLY A 510 0.93 -22.99 -15.52
CA GLY A 510 1.49 -22.44 -14.28
C GLY A 510 1.30 -23.35 -13.05
N PHE A 511 1.78 -22.89 -11.90
CA PHE A 511 1.59 -23.53 -10.59
C PHE A 511 0.21 -23.23 -9.99
N GLY A 512 -0.30 -22.03 -10.22
CA GLY A 512 -1.60 -21.58 -9.73
C GLY A 512 -1.59 -21.32 -8.23
N ALA A 513 -0.60 -20.59 -7.73
CA ALA A 513 -0.55 -20.16 -6.33
C ALA A 513 -1.80 -19.35 -5.97
N ASP A 514 -2.37 -19.67 -4.81
CA ASP A 514 -3.45 -18.90 -4.19
C ASP A 514 -2.89 -17.68 -3.46
N ALA A 515 -1.70 -17.80 -2.87
CA ALA A 515 -0.96 -16.71 -2.23
C ALA A 515 0.55 -16.93 -2.33
N MET A 516 1.30 -15.83 -2.21
CA MET A 516 2.75 -15.84 -2.07
C MET A 516 3.15 -15.28 -0.70
N VAL A 517 4.10 -15.95 -0.04
CA VAL A 517 4.76 -15.47 1.17
C VAL A 517 6.19 -15.10 0.81
N HIS A 518 6.56 -13.84 0.96
CA HIS A 518 7.94 -13.40 0.77
C HIS A 518 8.65 -13.33 2.12
N LEU A 519 9.66 -14.17 2.35
CA LEU A 519 10.29 -14.29 3.67
C LEU A 519 11.42 -13.26 3.84
N GLY A 520 11.13 -12.21 4.61
CA GLY A 520 12.10 -11.27 5.13
C GLY A 520 12.42 -10.07 4.23
N LYS A 521 12.80 -8.97 4.87
CA LYS A 521 13.20 -7.71 4.22
C LYS A 521 14.52 -7.88 3.44
N HIS A 522 14.61 -7.49 2.18
CA HIS A 522 13.54 -7.16 1.25
C HIS A 522 13.81 -7.86 -0.09
N GLY A 523 12.75 -8.01 -0.87
CA GLY A 523 12.81 -8.50 -2.22
C GLY A 523 13.20 -7.39 -3.19
N ASN A 524 13.10 -7.67 -4.48
CA ASN A 524 13.36 -6.71 -5.55
C ASN A 524 12.09 -6.40 -6.39
N LEU A 525 10.97 -7.07 -6.11
CA LEU A 525 9.70 -6.95 -6.84
C LEU A 525 9.07 -5.56 -6.69
N GLU A 526 8.98 -5.08 -5.47
CA GLU A 526 8.48 -3.76 -5.10
C GLU A 526 9.44 -2.63 -5.46
N TRP A 527 10.59 -2.96 -6.08
CA TRP A 527 11.61 -2.04 -6.56
C TRP A 527 11.80 -2.10 -8.09
N LEU A 528 10.96 -2.84 -8.81
CA LEU A 528 10.95 -2.83 -10.27
C LEU A 528 10.57 -1.43 -10.83
N PRO A 529 10.93 -1.10 -12.08
CA PRO A 529 10.65 0.21 -12.66
C PRO A 529 9.15 0.44 -12.82
N GLY A 530 8.77 1.71 -12.77
CA GLY A 530 7.40 2.18 -12.89
C GLY A 530 7.09 3.23 -11.85
N LYS A 531 5.81 3.57 -11.73
CA LYS A 531 5.34 4.64 -10.85
C LYS A 531 5.76 4.42 -9.39
N THR A 532 5.96 5.49 -8.64
CA THR A 532 6.34 5.43 -7.22
C THR A 532 5.25 4.77 -6.36
N LEU A 533 3.98 5.01 -6.70
CA LEU A 533 2.80 4.30 -6.20
C LEU A 533 1.63 4.45 -7.18
N GLY A 534 0.54 3.70 -6.95
CA GLY A 534 -0.63 3.72 -7.83
C GLY A 534 -0.32 3.13 -9.20
N MET A 535 0.12 1.87 -9.19
CA MET A 535 0.74 1.18 -10.33
C MET A 535 -0.17 1.12 -11.56
N SER A 536 0.43 1.36 -12.73
CA SER A 536 -0.18 1.12 -14.05
C SER A 536 0.10 -0.30 -14.54
N ALA A 537 -0.59 -0.72 -15.61
CA ALA A 537 -0.36 -2.02 -16.26
C ALA A 537 1.07 -2.17 -16.79
N SER A 538 1.71 -1.04 -17.12
CA SER A 538 3.08 -0.98 -17.65
C SER A 538 4.15 -1.01 -16.56
N CYS A 539 3.77 -0.91 -15.28
CA CYS A 539 4.74 -0.98 -14.19
C CYS A 539 5.23 -2.42 -14.00
N GLY A 540 6.54 -2.62 -13.84
CA GLY A 540 7.13 -3.95 -13.74
C GLY A 540 6.57 -4.77 -12.57
N THR A 541 6.30 -4.13 -11.43
CA THR A 541 5.70 -4.77 -10.25
C THR A 541 4.29 -5.32 -10.53
N ASP A 542 3.42 -4.53 -11.19
CA ASP A 542 2.07 -4.94 -11.59
C ASP A 542 2.12 -6.09 -12.60
N ALA A 543 3.01 -5.97 -13.58
CA ALA A 543 3.22 -6.95 -14.63
C ALA A 543 3.83 -8.27 -14.15
N ALA A 544 4.53 -8.29 -13.02
CA ALA A 544 5.02 -9.51 -12.40
C ALA A 544 3.99 -10.11 -11.44
N LEU A 545 3.56 -9.34 -10.43
CA LEU A 545 2.74 -9.86 -9.34
C LEU A 545 1.27 -10.13 -9.76
N GLY A 546 0.72 -9.27 -10.61
CA GLY A 546 -0.68 -9.32 -10.99
C GLY A 546 -1.62 -9.27 -9.79
N ASP A 547 -2.56 -10.22 -9.71
CA ASP A 547 -3.58 -10.25 -8.67
C ASP A 547 -3.18 -11.08 -7.44
N LEU A 548 -1.99 -11.70 -7.45
CA LEU A 548 -1.59 -12.68 -6.44
C LEU A 548 -1.46 -11.99 -5.06
N PRO A 549 -2.20 -12.45 -4.03
CA PRO A 549 -2.02 -11.99 -2.66
C PRO A 549 -0.57 -12.18 -2.19
N LEU A 550 0.05 -11.09 -1.73
CA LEU A 550 1.41 -11.09 -1.20
C LEU A 550 1.36 -10.90 0.32
N ILE A 551 1.73 -11.94 1.06
CA ILE A 551 1.94 -11.90 2.51
C ILE A 551 3.43 -11.72 2.76
N TYR A 552 3.81 -10.80 3.63
CA TYR A 552 5.20 -10.40 3.75
C TYR A 552 5.65 -10.25 5.20
N PRO A 553 6.28 -11.29 5.80
CA PRO A 553 7.03 -11.14 7.04
C PRO A 553 8.11 -10.07 6.94
N PHE A 554 8.00 -9.01 7.73
CA PHE A 554 8.84 -7.81 7.62
C PHE A 554 9.37 -7.34 8.97
N LEU A 555 10.57 -6.76 9.00
CA LEU A 555 11.19 -6.29 10.23
C LEU A 555 10.49 -5.02 10.76
N VAL A 556 10.04 -5.04 12.03
CA VAL A 556 9.22 -3.98 12.63
C VAL A 556 9.88 -2.59 12.62
N ASN A 557 11.20 -2.50 12.74
CA ASN A 557 11.91 -1.22 12.79
C ASN A 557 12.38 -0.70 11.43
N ASP A 558 11.93 -1.31 10.32
CA ASP A 558 12.23 -0.86 8.95
C ASP A 558 10.94 -0.44 8.18
N PRO A 559 10.18 0.55 8.69
CA PRO A 559 8.86 0.90 8.15
C PRO A 559 8.93 1.45 6.71
N GLY A 560 10.03 2.11 6.32
CA GLY A 560 10.15 2.74 5.00
C GLY A 560 10.08 1.72 3.85
N GLU A 561 10.83 0.63 3.96
CA GLU A 561 10.85 -0.41 2.92
C GLU A 561 9.62 -1.31 2.98
N GLY A 562 9.09 -1.59 4.18
CA GLY A 562 7.81 -2.30 4.31
C GLY A 562 6.68 -1.52 3.65
N THR A 563 6.67 -0.19 3.80
CA THR A 563 5.69 0.69 3.15
C THR A 563 5.81 0.65 1.63
N GLN A 564 7.02 0.52 1.08
CA GLN A 564 7.21 0.36 -0.37
C GLN A 564 6.51 -0.92 -0.87
N ALA A 565 6.67 -2.04 -0.16
CA ALA A 565 5.99 -3.29 -0.49
C ALA A 565 4.45 -3.15 -0.39
N LYS A 566 3.94 -2.47 0.64
CA LYS A 566 2.49 -2.20 0.79
C LYS A 566 1.94 -1.41 -0.40
N ARG A 567 2.65 -0.35 -0.85
CA ARG A 567 2.15 0.63 -1.82
C ARG A 567 2.39 0.27 -3.29
N ARG A 568 3.40 -0.55 -3.58
CA ARG A 568 3.75 -0.95 -4.96
C ARG A 568 3.38 -2.39 -5.30
N ALA A 569 3.25 -3.26 -4.30
CA ALA A 569 3.03 -4.70 -4.47
C ALA A 569 1.85 -5.25 -3.64
N HIS A 570 0.92 -4.36 -3.22
CA HIS A 570 -0.28 -4.70 -2.42
C HIS A 570 -0.02 -5.69 -1.28
N ALA A 571 1.15 -5.55 -0.62
CA ALA A 571 1.59 -6.49 0.39
C ALA A 571 0.80 -6.36 1.70
N THR A 572 0.41 -7.50 2.27
CA THR A 572 -0.03 -7.61 3.66
C THR A 572 1.18 -7.94 4.52
N LEU A 573 1.72 -6.93 5.21
CA LEU A 573 2.85 -7.15 6.11
C LEU A 573 2.40 -7.89 7.36
N VAL A 574 3.24 -8.83 7.80
CA VAL A 574 3.16 -9.42 9.13
C VAL A 574 4.49 -9.07 9.80
N ASP A 575 4.50 -8.05 10.65
CA ASP A 575 5.77 -7.62 11.22
C ASP A 575 6.33 -8.65 12.20
N HIS A 576 7.65 -8.67 12.34
CA HIS A 576 8.35 -9.53 13.27
C HIS A 576 9.34 -8.73 14.11
N LEU A 577 9.70 -9.30 15.25
CA LEU A 577 10.58 -8.67 16.23
C LEU A 577 11.98 -8.41 15.64
N ILE A 578 12.66 -7.43 16.22
CA ILE A 578 14.10 -7.22 15.99
C ILE A 578 14.90 -8.45 16.44
N PRO A 579 16.11 -8.67 15.88
CA PRO A 579 17.01 -9.67 16.42
C PRO A 579 17.30 -9.41 17.91
N PRO A 580 17.73 -10.43 18.65
CA PRO A 580 18.17 -10.26 20.02
C PRO A 580 19.29 -9.21 20.10
N MET A 581 19.18 -8.32 21.10
CA MET A 581 20.13 -7.23 21.33
C MET A 581 20.88 -7.47 22.63
N ALA A 582 22.19 -7.23 22.63
CA ALA A 582 23.02 -7.26 23.82
C ALA A 582 24.04 -6.13 23.81
N ARG A 583 24.68 -5.90 24.95
CA ARG A 583 25.80 -4.96 25.06
C ARG A 583 27.03 -5.54 24.35
N ALA A 584 27.78 -4.69 23.64
CA ALA A 584 28.97 -5.13 22.90
C ALA A 584 30.08 -5.72 23.77
N GLU A 585 30.20 -5.23 25.02
CA GLU A 585 31.28 -5.58 25.96
C GLU A 585 32.69 -5.23 25.46
N SER A 586 33.71 -5.45 26.30
CA SER A 586 35.11 -5.31 25.91
C SER A 586 35.73 -6.69 25.64
N TYR A 587 36.63 -6.79 24.66
CA TYR A 587 37.39 -8.01 24.38
C TYR A 587 38.83 -7.72 23.91
N GLY A 588 39.70 -8.73 23.97
CA GLY A 588 41.04 -8.68 23.37
C GLY A 588 41.95 -7.56 23.92
N ASP A 589 42.48 -6.72 23.03
CA ASP A 589 43.30 -5.56 23.40
C ASP A 589 42.47 -4.43 24.04
N ILE A 590 41.17 -4.34 23.78
CA ILE A 590 40.27 -3.32 24.36
C ILE A 590 40.13 -3.54 25.87
N SER A 591 39.86 -4.78 26.31
CA SER A 591 39.82 -5.11 27.75
C SER A 591 41.18 -4.93 28.43
N ARG A 592 42.29 -5.15 27.71
CA ARG A 592 43.64 -4.89 28.24
C ARG A 592 43.88 -3.39 28.42
N LEU A 593 43.39 -2.56 27.51
CA LEU A 593 43.48 -1.11 27.64
C LEU A 593 42.65 -0.62 28.83
N GLU A 594 41.43 -1.12 29.01
CA GLU A 594 40.57 -0.83 30.17
C GLU A 594 41.32 -1.11 31.50
N GLN A 595 41.97 -2.28 31.61
CA GLN A 595 42.78 -2.62 32.79
C GLN A 595 43.96 -1.66 33.01
N LEU A 596 44.62 -1.21 31.95
CA LEU A 596 45.72 -0.26 32.05
C LEU A 596 45.25 1.15 32.44
N LEU A 597 44.03 1.56 32.04
CA LEU A 597 43.44 2.82 32.48
C LEU A 597 43.07 2.79 33.96
N ASP A 598 42.52 1.67 34.45
CA ASP A 598 42.26 1.46 35.88
C ASP A 598 43.58 1.49 36.69
N GLU A 599 44.62 0.83 36.18
CA GLU A 599 45.95 0.86 36.81
C GLU A 599 46.53 2.28 36.79
N HIS A 600 46.37 3.02 35.70
CA HIS A 600 46.77 4.41 35.59
C HIS A 600 46.07 5.30 36.63
N ALA A 601 44.75 5.16 36.79
CA ALA A 601 43.97 5.91 37.79
C ALA A 601 44.39 5.58 39.24
N ASN A 602 44.73 4.33 39.52
CA ASN A 602 45.27 3.94 40.83
C ASN A 602 46.67 4.52 41.06
N ILE A 603 47.56 4.46 40.07
CA ILE A 603 48.93 4.97 40.14
C ILE A 603 48.95 6.49 40.30
N SER A 604 48.08 7.22 39.60
CA SER A 604 48.00 8.68 39.67
C SER A 604 47.68 9.19 41.09
N THR A 605 46.98 8.39 41.88
CA THR A 605 46.64 8.70 43.27
C THR A 605 47.68 8.18 44.27
N LEU A 606 48.21 6.98 44.06
CA LEU A 606 49.03 6.27 45.06
C LEU A 606 50.54 6.43 44.88
N ASP A 607 51.02 6.53 43.64
CA ASP A 607 52.46 6.60 43.33
C ASP A 607 52.72 7.34 42.00
N PRO A 608 52.55 8.68 41.96
CA PRO A 608 52.67 9.47 40.73
C PRO A 608 54.02 9.34 40.01
N ALA A 609 55.08 8.94 40.74
CA ALA A 609 56.40 8.73 40.16
C ALA A 609 56.44 7.60 39.10
N LYS A 610 55.44 6.71 39.09
CA LYS A 610 55.31 5.62 38.12
C LYS A 610 54.46 5.95 36.90
N LEU A 611 53.82 7.13 36.84
CA LEU A 611 52.96 7.53 35.72
C LEU A 611 53.63 7.40 34.33
N PRO A 612 54.89 7.82 34.11
CA PRO A 612 55.52 7.68 32.80
C PRO A 612 55.59 6.23 32.29
N ALA A 613 55.76 5.26 33.19
CA ALA A 613 55.86 3.85 32.80
C ALA A 613 54.51 3.28 32.36
N ILE A 614 53.42 3.58 33.07
CA ILE A 614 52.07 3.13 32.70
C ILE A 614 51.58 3.85 31.44
N ARG A 615 51.88 5.15 31.27
CA ARG A 615 51.58 5.91 30.03
C ARG A 615 52.29 5.31 28.81
N GLN A 616 53.54 4.88 28.96
CA GLN A 616 54.27 4.20 27.90
C GLN A 616 53.63 2.85 27.53
N GLN A 617 53.17 2.08 28.53
CA GLN A 617 52.46 0.81 28.28
C GLN A 617 51.14 1.03 27.55
N ILE A 618 50.32 2.00 28.00
CA ILE A 618 49.07 2.39 27.36
C ILE A 618 49.32 2.78 25.89
N TRP A 619 50.27 3.69 25.64
CA TRP A 619 50.59 4.13 24.27
C TRP A 619 51.09 2.98 23.39
N THR A 620 51.93 2.10 23.94
CA THR A 620 52.46 0.94 23.20
C THR A 620 51.33 -0.01 22.81
N LEU A 621 50.39 -0.26 23.72
CA LEU A 621 49.22 -1.09 23.46
C LEU A 621 48.34 -0.47 22.37
N MET A 622 48.00 0.82 22.50
CA MET A 622 47.16 1.54 21.53
C MET A 622 47.76 1.48 20.11
N ARG A 623 49.07 1.71 19.96
CA ARG A 623 49.78 1.63 18.67
C ARG A 623 49.85 0.22 18.10
N ALA A 624 50.01 -0.78 18.95
CA ALA A 624 50.05 -2.18 18.54
C ALA A 624 48.68 -2.65 18.05
N ALA A 625 47.61 -2.26 18.75
CA ALA A 625 46.23 -2.64 18.47
C ALA A 625 45.52 -1.72 17.46
N LYS A 626 46.21 -0.70 16.92
CA LYS A 626 45.70 0.28 15.95
C LYS A 626 44.64 1.24 16.47
N MET A 627 44.43 1.31 17.79
CA MET A 627 43.49 2.24 18.42
C MET A 627 43.88 3.72 18.25
N ASP A 628 45.16 3.98 17.92
CA ASP A 628 45.60 5.31 17.50
C ASP A 628 44.90 5.79 16.23
N HIS A 629 44.50 4.89 15.34
CA HIS A 629 43.68 5.23 14.18
C HIS A 629 42.23 5.55 14.60
N ASP A 630 41.61 4.70 15.42
CA ASP A 630 40.25 4.87 15.93
C ASP A 630 40.06 6.21 16.66
N LEU A 631 41.08 6.62 17.43
CA LEU A 631 41.10 7.86 18.21
C LEU A 631 41.68 9.06 17.45
N GLY A 632 42.09 8.89 16.19
CA GLY A 632 42.66 9.97 15.37
C GLY A 632 44.01 10.52 15.86
N LEU A 633 44.81 9.71 16.55
CA LEU A 633 46.08 10.09 17.14
C LEU A 633 47.26 9.75 16.21
N ALA A 634 47.71 10.74 15.44
CA ALA A 634 48.85 10.57 14.53
C ALA A 634 50.20 10.38 15.25
N GLU A 635 50.37 11.04 16.39
CA GLU A 635 51.60 11.05 17.19
C GLU A 635 51.28 10.91 18.68
N ARG A 636 52.29 10.54 19.48
CA ARG A 636 52.15 10.44 20.93
C ARG A 636 52.00 11.85 21.52
N PRO A 637 50.98 12.13 22.33
CA PRO A 637 50.88 13.41 23.04
C PRO A 637 52.06 13.63 24.00
N ASP A 638 52.36 14.90 24.27
CA ASP A 638 53.33 15.28 25.30
C ASP A 638 52.85 14.87 26.71
N GLU A 639 53.79 14.69 27.64
CA GLU A 639 53.52 14.12 28.99
C GLU A 639 52.59 14.98 29.86
N ASP A 640 52.48 16.28 29.58
CA ASP A 640 51.64 17.24 30.30
C ASP A 640 50.18 17.23 29.83
N VAL A 641 49.91 16.71 28.62
CA VAL A 641 48.56 16.57 28.04
C VAL A 641 48.13 15.12 27.83
N PHE A 642 48.98 14.14 28.19
CA PHE A 642 48.68 12.72 28.02
C PHE A 642 47.44 12.29 28.81
N ASP A 643 47.25 12.79 30.03
CA ASP A 643 46.11 12.43 30.87
C ASP A 643 44.79 13.00 30.32
N ASP A 644 44.82 14.17 29.69
CA ASP A 644 43.65 14.74 28.99
C ASP A 644 43.25 13.86 27.80
N MET A 645 44.22 13.29 27.08
CA MET A 645 43.96 12.31 26.02
C MET A 645 43.36 11.02 26.58
N LEU A 646 43.76 10.56 27.77
CA LEU A 646 43.17 9.38 28.41
C LEU A 646 41.69 9.59 28.77
N LEU A 647 41.25 10.81 29.08
CA LEU A 647 39.82 11.09 29.26
C LEU A 647 39.02 10.87 27.96
N HIS A 648 39.61 11.21 26.81
CA HIS A 648 39.01 10.93 25.52
C HIS A 648 38.97 9.42 25.22
N VAL A 649 40.05 8.71 25.54
CA VAL A 649 40.13 7.24 25.41
C VAL A 649 39.09 6.55 26.29
N ASP A 650 38.93 7.00 27.55
CA ASP A 650 37.96 6.46 28.49
C ASP A 650 36.53 6.64 27.98
N GLY A 651 36.19 7.83 27.48
CA GLY A 651 34.89 8.09 26.84
C GLY A 651 34.63 7.18 25.64
N TRP A 652 35.62 7.03 24.74
CA TRP A 652 35.54 6.13 23.59
C TRP A 652 35.37 4.66 24.01
N LEU A 653 36.11 4.19 25.01
CA LEU A 653 35.99 2.84 25.54
C LEU A 653 34.60 2.60 26.15
N CYS A 654 34.09 3.55 26.93
CA CYS A 654 32.74 3.47 27.47
C CYS A 654 31.69 3.36 26.34
N GLU A 655 31.80 4.17 25.29
CA GLU A 655 30.87 4.16 24.16
C GLU A 655 30.89 2.81 23.41
N ILE A 656 32.06 2.32 22.99
CA ILE A 656 32.14 1.08 22.20
C ILE A 656 31.82 -0.16 23.04
N LYS A 657 32.08 -0.13 24.36
CA LYS A 657 31.73 -1.21 25.27
C LYS A 657 30.24 -1.24 25.53
N ASP A 658 29.61 -0.08 25.69
CA ASP A 658 28.21 0.00 26.10
C ASP A 658 27.22 -0.01 24.93
N VAL A 659 27.66 0.21 23.69
CA VAL A 659 26.78 0.19 22.51
C VAL A 659 26.01 -1.14 22.39
N GLN A 660 24.74 -1.03 21.99
CA GLN A 660 23.89 -2.19 21.73
C GLN A 660 24.17 -2.77 20.34
N ILE A 661 24.45 -4.07 20.28
CA ILE A 661 24.67 -4.81 19.05
C ILE A 661 23.69 -5.99 18.98
N ARG A 662 23.57 -6.61 17.80
CA ARG A 662 22.78 -7.82 17.62
C ARG A 662 23.58 -9.01 18.15
N ASP A 663 22.97 -9.82 19.01
CA ASP A 663 23.57 -11.05 19.57
C ASP A 663 22.90 -12.32 19.00
N GLY A 664 22.60 -12.28 17.70
CA GLY A 664 21.91 -13.34 17.00
C GLY A 664 20.94 -12.81 15.94
N LEU A 665 20.05 -13.69 15.52
CA LEU A 665 19.01 -13.44 14.53
C LEU A 665 17.64 -13.82 15.10
N HIS A 666 16.58 -13.14 14.66
CA HIS A 666 15.22 -13.53 15.00
C HIS A 666 14.79 -14.76 14.20
N VAL A 667 14.04 -15.68 14.82
CA VAL A 667 13.35 -16.77 14.12
C VAL A 667 11.85 -16.46 14.17
N LEU A 668 11.19 -16.45 13.01
CA LEU A 668 9.82 -15.97 12.88
C LEU A 668 8.85 -16.69 13.85
N GLY A 669 8.20 -15.92 14.72
CA GLY A 669 7.25 -16.41 15.71
C GLY A 669 7.87 -17.08 16.94
N GLN A 670 9.19 -16.94 17.14
CA GLN A 670 9.88 -17.31 18.37
C GLN A 670 10.21 -16.05 19.19
N ALA A 671 9.61 -15.93 20.37
CA ALA A 671 9.96 -14.87 21.31
C ALA A 671 11.34 -15.15 21.94
N PRO A 672 12.13 -14.10 22.27
CA PRO A 672 13.31 -14.26 23.12
C PRO A 672 12.94 -14.86 24.47
N GLU A 673 13.81 -15.72 25.00
CA GLU A 673 13.63 -16.35 26.31
C GLU A 673 14.96 -16.29 27.10
N GLY A 674 14.89 -16.32 28.43
CA GLY A 674 16.07 -16.43 29.29
C GLY A 674 16.98 -15.20 29.24
N GLU A 675 18.29 -15.40 29.07
CA GLU A 675 19.27 -14.31 29.06
C GLU A 675 19.02 -13.33 27.90
N THR A 676 18.69 -13.86 26.72
CA THR A 676 18.36 -13.07 25.54
C THR A 676 17.12 -12.17 25.74
N GLU A 677 16.13 -12.63 26.50
CA GLU A 677 14.98 -11.80 26.90
C GLU A 677 15.41 -10.67 27.84
N VAL A 678 16.23 -10.99 28.84
CA VAL A 678 16.75 -10.01 29.80
C VAL A 678 17.55 -8.92 29.10
N ASP A 679 18.47 -9.28 28.21
CA ASP A 679 19.30 -8.33 27.49
C ASP A 679 18.47 -7.43 26.57
N LEU A 680 17.49 -7.99 25.86
CA LEU A 680 16.58 -7.20 25.03
C LEU A 680 15.75 -6.21 25.87
N VAL A 681 15.21 -6.66 27.01
CA VAL A 681 14.45 -5.78 27.91
C VAL A 681 15.35 -4.69 28.50
N LEU A 682 16.58 -5.00 28.88
CA LEU A 682 17.56 -4.01 29.34
C LEU A 682 17.87 -2.99 28.24
N ALA A 683 18.01 -3.42 26.99
CA ALA A 683 18.21 -2.53 25.84
C ALA A 683 17.01 -1.59 25.65
N MET A 684 15.78 -2.10 25.74
CA MET A 684 14.55 -1.31 25.64
C MET A 684 14.44 -0.28 26.77
N LEU A 685 14.68 -0.68 28.02
CA LEU A 685 14.56 0.17 29.22
C LEU A 685 15.67 1.21 29.37
N ARG A 686 16.77 1.08 28.60
CA ARG A 686 17.84 2.09 28.56
C ARG A 686 17.37 3.41 27.94
N ALA A 687 16.46 3.35 26.97
CA ALA A 687 15.93 4.53 26.33
C ALA A 687 14.84 5.19 27.18
N ARG A 688 14.75 6.52 27.12
CA ARG A 688 13.63 7.27 27.71
C ARG A 688 12.35 6.92 26.95
N GLN A 689 11.34 6.43 27.65
CA GLN A 689 10.08 6.01 27.03
C GLN A 689 9.18 7.21 26.77
N LEU A 690 8.71 7.34 25.52
CA LEU A 690 7.73 8.34 25.10
C LEU A 690 6.35 7.68 24.98
N TRP A 691 5.41 8.10 25.84
CA TRP A 691 4.04 7.59 25.83
C TRP A 691 3.07 8.71 25.44
N GLY A 692 2.24 8.48 24.41
CA GLY A 692 1.20 9.43 24.02
C GLY A 692 1.71 10.76 23.45
N GLY A 693 2.97 10.82 23.00
CA GLY A 693 3.64 12.00 22.45
C GLY A 693 3.94 13.12 23.46
N GLU A 694 3.47 13.00 24.70
CA GLU A 694 3.47 14.09 25.68
C GLU A 694 4.12 13.72 27.02
N ARG A 695 4.09 12.44 27.42
CA ARG A 695 4.61 12.00 28.71
C ARG A 695 5.89 11.22 28.56
N ASN A 696 6.91 11.73 29.25
CA ASN A 696 8.15 11.02 29.46
C ASN A 696 8.11 10.38 30.84
N VAL A 697 8.31 9.07 30.92
CA VAL A 697 8.56 8.38 32.19
C VAL A 697 10.08 8.33 32.40
N PRO A 698 10.60 8.59 33.62
CA PRO A 698 12.04 8.61 33.89
C PRO A 698 12.77 7.34 33.47
#